data_AF-A0A8H7EE69-F1
#
_entry.id   AF-A0A8H7EE69-F1
#
_cell.length_a   1.000
_cell.length_b   1.000
_cell.length_c   1.000
_cell.angle_alpha   90.00
_cell.angle_beta   90.00
_cell.angle_gamma   90.00
#
_symmetry.space_group_name_H-M   'P 1'
#
loop_
_entity.id
_entity.type
_entity.pdbx_description
1 polymer ?
#
loop_
_entity_poly.entity_id
_entity_poly.type
_entity_poly.pdbx_seq_one_letter_code
_entity_poly.pdbx_strand_id
1 'polypeptide(L)'
;MVALMATSSIPSAPAGNPYYTIRAIPTKGYGCFALSDLPRGTRILSDTPLLVVPVADYMLSDIKKAFAELTPDQQAQYHTLHSSHGQDPKGWPSRIHESVLPKERTRIEQQHAARTGKEASLISIFQTNCMEMNAGAAVFPHASRFNHSCNPNACFSFNPSTGRENIHVMNPISAGTEITLSYCDMMHDKPLRAYELKHYGFVCDCPACADDEDDEESFGAKSAERRFRLAELERETRFFRGAGLSQGIEQQDFVKKLLELAVLHKAEGDYSARLAAVFLDIALVCEIKGDIHMADVAAAKALERELTGRFHEPLTSTAVSHLLAPDQLASVELSTPEIDSIHSNRTRLGRRICRRTLLDDRMETSDTPKPTAAAAAPAPIATSVSQPPTSQLPSPPHSQTSHPADVNTKMSLDAADSMTPPFSPSSQTPVLQKEQEEFEGTVDVNNDIPSEKDLAKVEDLLVLDAQGQSRPFKELYKAPHVASRQLIIFIRHFFCGNCQEYLRTLASSIKPDDLLSLPTPTFITVIGCGRPELIPMYTETTGCPFPIYADPSRKLYDHLGMTRTFNLGAKPEYMQTNVLINSVQSIFQGLSTGKKALKGGDFKQVGGEFLFENGECTWAHRMKTTRGHAEVSDIRKLIGLDGSRPPPRRKWSHDVKKEKDKDGEGRKRAMSWGRLRSKSKGGKAAVAWEAGKDLSIEEIEVLPPRAHEVRIQIYYTGVCHTDAYTLSGKDPEGAFPIVLGHEGAGYVESVGEGVTNVKPGDHVVALYTPECKECKFCKSGKTNLCGKIRATQGKGVMPDGTSRFRCKGKDLLHFMGTSTFSQYTVVADISVVAIEEDAPMDRTCLLGCGITTGYGAAVITAGKNGVEEGSNVAVFGAGCVGLSVIQGAAKNKSGKIIVVDVNDAKEEWAKKFGATHFVNPTKLGNQSIQEKLIEMTDGGCDYTFDCTGNVNVMRAALEACHKGWGESIIIGVAAAGQEISTRPFQLVTGRVWKGCAFGGVKGRTQLPGLVSDYKRGDLKVDEFITHRQPLDKINQAFGDMKAGDCIRCVVNMRE
;
A
#
# COMPACT_ATOMS: atom_id res chain seq x y z
N MET A 1 -20.81 -43.09 11.60
CA MET A 1 -19.98 -44.13 12.23
C MET A 1 -18.66 -43.51 12.72
N VAL A 2 -18.72 -42.50 13.61
CA VAL A 2 -17.55 -41.66 13.98
C VAL A 2 -17.34 -41.56 15.51
N ALA A 3 -18.40 -41.79 16.30
CA ALA A 3 -18.39 -41.60 17.76
C ALA A 3 -17.74 -42.74 18.58
N LEU A 4 -16.73 -43.44 18.05
CA LEU A 4 -16.23 -44.71 18.63
C LEU A 4 -14.70 -44.93 18.60
N MET A 5 -13.89 -43.92 18.26
CA MET A 5 -12.42 -44.04 18.23
C MET A 5 -11.66 -43.11 19.18
N ALA A 6 -12.37 -42.42 20.10
CA ALA A 6 -11.76 -41.55 21.12
C ALA A 6 -11.24 -42.32 22.35
N THR A 7 -10.50 -43.42 22.16
CA THR A 7 -9.73 -44.06 23.24
C THR A 7 -8.44 -43.29 23.47
N SER A 8 -8.25 -42.75 24.67
CA SER A 8 -7.21 -41.77 25.00
C SER A 8 -5.79 -42.36 25.10
N SER A 9 -5.16 -42.65 23.96
CA SER A 9 -3.70 -42.81 23.88
C SER A 9 -3.02 -41.43 23.93
N ILE A 10 -2.00 -41.28 24.78
CA ILE A 10 -1.13 -40.08 24.76
C ILE A 10 -0.47 -39.98 23.37
N PRO A 11 -0.45 -38.80 22.71
CA PRO A 11 0.20 -38.66 21.41
C PRO A 11 1.69 -39.03 21.49
N SER A 12 2.16 -39.85 20.56
CA SER A 12 3.58 -40.20 20.46
C SER A 12 4.38 -39.17 19.66
N ALA A 13 5.65 -39.02 19.99
CA ALA A 13 6.64 -38.39 19.11
C ALA A 13 6.82 -39.24 17.82
N PRO A 14 7.46 -38.70 16.76
CA PRO A 14 7.79 -39.48 15.57
C PRO A 14 8.56 -40.77 15.90
N ALA A 15 8.29 -41.84 15.16
CA ALA A 15 8.97 -43.12 15.37
C ALA A 15 10.50 -42.96 15.23
N GLY A 16 11.25 -43.38 16.25
CA GLY A 16 12.70 -43.24 16.30
C GLY A 16 13.23 -41.86 16.69
N ASN A 17 12.38 -40.92 17.12
CA ASN A 17 12.82 -39.61 17.63
C ASN A 17 13.68 -39.75 18.91
N PRO A 18 14.97 -39.33 18.91
CA PRO A 18 15.81 -39.40 20.10
C PRO A 18 15.70 -38.16 21.00
N TYR A 19 15.10 -37.06 20.51
CA TYR A 19 15.28 -35.74 21.12
C TYR A 19 14.26 -35.38 22.19
N TYR A 20 13.00 -35.83 22.05
CA TYR A 20 11.92 -35.44 22.96
C TYR A 20 10.83 -36.50 23.13
N THR A 21 10.14 -36.43 24.27
CA THR A 21 8.93 -37.21 24.58
C THR A 21 7.75 -36.28 24.85
N ILE A 22 6.52 -36.75 24.63
CA ILE A 22 5.31 -35.96 24.84
C ILE A 22 4.72 -36.33 26.21
N ARG A 23 4.44 -35.33 27.05
CA ARG A 23 3.87 -35.50 28.40
C ARG A 23 2.62 -34.65 28.56
N ALA A 24 1.68 -35.09 29.38
CA ALA A 24 0.51 -34.28 29.74
C ALA A 24 0.90 -33.18 30.74
N ILE A 25 0.31 -31.99 30.58
CA ILE A 25 0.49 -30.82 31.45
C ILE A 25 -0.91 -30.34 31.87
N PRO A 26 -1.25 -30.30 33.17
CA PRO A 26 -2.64 -30.05 33.62
C PRO A 26 -3.32 -28.80 33.05
N THR A 27 -2.55 -27.75 32.77
CA THR A 27 -3.01 -26.45 32.25
C THR A 27 -2.67 -26.19 30.78
N LYS A 28 -1.78 -26.98 30.16
CA LYS A 28 -1.30 -26.77 28.77
C LYS A 28 -1.63 -27.93 27.82
N GLY A 29 -2.31 -28.97 28.29
CA GLY A 29 -2.67 -30.13 27.47
C GLY A 29 -1.51 -31.12 27.35
N TYR A 30 -0.76 -31.06 26.25
CA TYR A 30 0.42 -31.88 26.02
C TYR A 30 1.61 -30.99 25.66
N GLY A 31 2.81 -31.34 26.10
CA GLY A 31 4.06 -30.63 25.76
C GLY A 31 5.18 -31.59 25.39
N CYS A 32 6.09 -31.11 24.55
CA CYS A 32 7.32 -31.81 24.15
C CYS A 32 8.42 -31.55 25.19
N PHE A 33 8.99 -32.59 25.79
CA PHE A 33 10.05 -32.48 26.79
C PHE A 33 11.33 -33.17 26.31
N ALA A 34 12.47 -32.50 26.48
CA ALA A 34 13.77 -33.01 26.06
C ALA A 34 14.14 -34.34 26.76
N LEU A 35 14.68 -35.29 25.99
CA LEU A 35 15.12 -36.61 26.51
C LEU A 35 16.57 -36.60 27.00
N SER A 36 17.42 -35.77 26.41
CA SER A 36 18.79 -35.48 26.80
C SER A 36 19.01 -33.97 26.87
N ASP A 37 20.21 -33.55 27.25
CA ASP A 37 20.64 -32.18 26.95
C ASP A 37 20.75 -32.00 25.41
N LEU A 38 20.43 -30.80 24.92
CA LEU A 38 20.38 -30.47 23.50
C LEU A 38 21.26 -29.24 23.16
N PRO A 39 22.36 -29.42 22.38
CA PRO A 39 23.18 -28.33 21.81
C PRO A 39 22.39 -27.38 20.90
N ARG A 40 23.02 -26.26 20.49
CA ARG A 40 22.41 -24.92 20.58
C ARG A 40 21.07 -24.73 19.86
N GLY A 41 20.78 -25.15 18.62
CA GLY A 41 21.64 -25.72 17.59
C GLY A 41 21.11 -27.03 17.00
N THR A 42 20.60 -27.93 17.84
CA THR A 42 20.15 -29.24 17.39
C THR A 42 18.88 -29.13 16.53
N ARG A 43 18.87 -29.67 15.30
CA ARG A 43 17.62 -29.84 14.53
C ARG A 43 16.86 -31.06 15.03
N ILE A 44 15.87 -30.83 15.89
CA ILE A 44 15.10 -31.87 16.58
C ILE A 44 13.86 -32.36 15.83
N LEU A 45 13.42 -31.64 14.79
CA LEU A 45 12.32 -32.08 13.92
C LEU A 45 12.54 -31.61 12.48
N SER A 46 12.06 -32.42 11.53
CA SER A 46 11.78 -32.00 10.15
C SER A 46 10.48 -32.69 9.74
N ASP A 47 9.37 -31.97 9.80
CA ASP A 47 8.01 -32.48 9.65
C ASP A 47 7.47 -32.34 8.22
N THR A 48 6.47 -33.14 7.87
CA THR A 48 5.82 -33.16 6.55
C THR A 48 4.38 -32.67 6.71
N PRO A 49 3.86 -31.79 5.83
CA PRO A 49 2.53 -31.23 6.03
C PRO A 49 1.47 -32.33 5.89
N LEU A 50 0.56 -32.40 6.85
CA LEU A 50 -0.59 -33.32 6.82
C LEU A 50 -1.72 -32.77 5.95
N LEU A 51 -1.95 -31.45 5.99
CA LEU A 51 -2.98 -30.76 5.22
C LEU A 51 -2.42 -29.40 4.79
N VAL A 52 -2.50 -29.07 3.49
CA VAL A 52 -2.02 -27.81 2.91
C VAL A 52 -3.20 -27.00 2.37
N VAL A 53 -3.23 -25.69 2.67
CA VAL A 53 -4.14 -24.71 2.05
C VAL A 53 -3.28 -23.68 1.30
N PRO A 54 -3.19 -23.75 -0.05
CA PRO A 54 -2.27 -22.95 -0.86
C PRO A 54 -2.79 -21.53 -1.16
N VAL A 55 -3.55 -20.94 -0.24
CA VAL A 55 -4.18 -19.62 -0.38
C VAL A 55 -4.15 -18.93 0.99
N ALA A 56 -3.58 -17.73 1.08
CA ALA A 56 -3.31 -17.02 2.33
C ALA A 56 -4.55 -16.62 3.17
N ASP A 57 -5.76 -16.73 2.62
CA ASP A 57 -7.00 -16.28 3.28
C ASP A 57 -7.76 -17.42 4.01
N TYR A 58 -7.28 -18.67 3.91
CA TYR A 58 -7.68 -19.83 4.73
C TYR A 58 -9.19 -20.03 4.92
N MET A 59 -9.98 -19.94 3.85
CA MET A 59 -11.44 -20.05 3.92
C MET A 59 -11.90 -21.44 4.37
N LEU A 60 -13.07 -21.48 5.04
CA LEU A 60 -13.71 -22.72 5.49
C LEU A 60 -13.98 -23.72 4.34
N SER A 61 -14.20 -23.23 3.12
CA SER A 61 -14.30 -24.04 1.90
C SER A 61 -13.04 -24.84 1.62
N ASP A 62 -11.88 -24.20 1.78
CA ASP A 62 -10.60 -24.69 1.29
C ASP A 62 -10.02 -25.68 2.30
N ILE A 63 -10.17 -25.38 3.59
CA ILE A 63 -9.89 -26.30 4.70
C ILE A 63 -10.76 -27.57 4.57
N LYS A 64 -12.07 -27.43 4.28
CA LYS A 64 -12.96 -28.59 4.07
C LYS A 64 -12.55 -29.42 2.86
N LYS A 65 -12.16 -28.78 1.75
CA LYS A 65 -11.71 -29.46 0.53
C LYS A 65 -10.42 -30.25 0.81
N ALA A 66 -9.39 -29.59 1.34
CA ALA A 66 -8.11 -30.21 1.65
C ALA A 66 -8.23 -31.34 2.69
N PHE A 67 -9.17 -31.22 3.65
CA PHE A 67 -9.46 -32.31 4.59
C PHE A 67 -10.16 -33.50 3.93
N ALA A 68 -11.06 -33.27 2.97
CA ALA A 68 -11.75 -34.33 2.24
C ALA A 68 -10.82 -35.13 1.30
N GLU A 69 -9.65 -34.57 0.96
CA GLU A 69 -8.60 -35.22 0.16
C GLU A 69 -7.66 -36.13 1.02
N LEU A 70 -7.78 -36.10 2.36
CA LEU A 70 -7.00 -36.94 3.29
C LEU A 70 -7.54 -38.38 3.39
N THR A 71 -6.65 -39.35 3.62
CA THR A 71 -7.03 -40.73 3.98
C THR A 71 -7.69 -40.81 5.37
N PRO A 72 -8.45 -41.87 5.70
CA PRO A 72 -9.05 -42.02 7.03
C PRO A 72 -8.04 -41.95 8.18
N ASP A 73 -6.84 -42.51 8.00
CA ASP A 73 -5.77 -42.44 9.01
C ASP A 73 -5.21 -41.02 9.17
N GLN A 74 -5.08 -40.28 8.06
CA GLN A 74 -4.68 -38.86 8.07
C GLN A 74 -5.77 -37.97 8.71
N GLN A 75 -7.05 -38.27 8.46
CA GLN A 75 -8.18 -37.59 9.11
C GLN A 75 -8.19 -37.87 10.62
N ALA A 76 -7.95 -39.12 11.03
CA ALA A 76 -7.80 -39.48 12.45
C ALA A 76 -6.60 -38.75 13.08
N GLN A 77 -5.42 -38.76 12.43
CA GLN A 77 -4.23 -38.03 12.86
C GLN A 77 -4.50 -36.53 13.02
N TYR A 78 -5.22 -35.92 12.08
CA TYR A 78 -5.64 -34.51 12.13
C TYR A 78 -6.53 -34.24 13.34
N HIS A 79 -7.50 -35.12 13.64
CA HIS A 79 -8.35 -34.98 14.82
C HIS A 79 -7.59 -35.10 16.15
N THR A 80 -6.41 -35.73 16.21
CA THR A 80 -5.53 -35.74 17.40
C THR A 80 -4.82 -34.40 17.68
N LEU A 81 -5.10 -33.35 16.89
CA LEU A 81 -4.63 -31.97 17.10
C LEU A 81 -5.71 -31.06 17.69
N HIS A 82 -6.86 -31.62 18.09
CA HIS A 82 -7.87 -30.92 18.87
C HIS A 82 -7.48 -30.82 20.35
N SER A 83 -7.53 -29.61 20.93
CA SER A 83 -7.39 -29.44 22.38
C SER A 83 -8.66 -29.86 23.11
N SER A 84 -8.56 -30.89 23.94
CA SER A 84 -9.58 -31.28 24.92
C SER A 84 -9.65 -30.35 26.13
N HIS A 85 -8.69 -29.44 26.29
CA HIS A 85 -8.66 -28.46 27.38
C HIS A 85 -9.49 -27.24 26.98
N GLY A 86 -10.72 -27.21 27.48
CA GLY A 86 -11.75 -26.27 27.06
C GLY A 86 -11.35 -24.81 27.25
N GLN A 87 -11.26 -24.08 26.14
CA GLN A 87 -11.09 -22.63 26.12
C GLN A 87 -12.38 -21.97 26.62
N ASP A 88 -12.43 -21.43 27.85
CA ASP A 88 -13.64 -20.73 28.34
C ASP A 88 -13.90 -19.46 27.50
N PRO A 89 -15.02 -19.38 26.74
CA PRO A 89 -15.32 -18.22 25.91
C PRO A 89 -15.48 -16.92 26.71
N LYS A 90 -15.70 -16.98 28.03
CA LYS A 90 -15.77 -15.80 28.91
C LYS A 90 -14.42 -15.09 29.06
N GLY A 91 -13.30 -15.78 28.82
CA GLY A 91 -11.95 -15.20 28.90
C GLY A 91 -11.51 -14.46 27.63
N TRP A 92 -12.32 -14.52 26.55
CA TRP A 92 -11.94 -13.98 25.25
C TRP A 92 -12.17 -12.46 25.14
N PRO A 93 -11.41 -11.75 24.29
CA PRO A 93 -11.59 -10.31 24.09
C PRO A 93 -12.95 -9.99 23.46
N SER A 94 -13.82 -9.28 24.20
CA SER A 94 -15.11 -8.78 23.68
C SER A 94 -14.96 -7.68 22.61
N ARG A 95 -13.72 -7.20 22.39
CA ARG A 95 -13.34 -6.28 21.32
C ARG A 95 -12.03 -6.77 20.68
N ILE A 96 -12.01 -6.79 19.35
CA ILE A 96 -10.81 -7.07 18.56
C ILE A 96 -9.84 -5.87 18.65
N HIS A 97 -8.59 -6.15 19.01
CA HIS A 97 -7.55 -5.15 19.31
C HIS A 97 -7.32 -4.16 18.17
N GLU A 98 -6.95 -2.91 18.49
CA GLU A 98 -6.94 -1.81 17.52
C GLU A 98 -5.82 -1.92 16.47
N SER A 99 -4.75 -2.68 16.75
CA SER A 99 -3.71 -3.01 15.78
C SER A 99 -4.15 -4.02 14.71
N VAL A 100 -5.27 -4.73 14.91
CA VAL A 100 -5.76 -5.75 13.97
C VAL A 100 -6.33 -5.10 12.72
N LEU A 101 -5.71 -5.37 11.58
CA LEU A 101 -6.12 -4.84 10.28
C LEU A 101 -7.57 -5.22 9.93
N PRO A 102 -8.32 -4.38 9.19
CA PRO A 102 -9.72 -4.66 8.86
C PRO A 102 -9.99 -5.98 8.12
N LYS A 103 -9.01 -6.52 7.39
CA LYS A 103 -9.12 -7.86 6.76
C LYS A 103 -9.15 -8.99 7.79
N GLU A 104 -8.31 -8.87 8.81
CA GLU A 104 -8.12 -9.85 9.89
C GLU A 104 -9.32 -9.91 10.85
N ARG A 105 -10.07 -8.82 10.97
CA ARG A 105 -11.26 -8.71 11.83
C ARG A 105 -12.28 -9.82 11.53
N THR A 106 -12.65 -9.99 10.26
CA THR A 106 -13.60 -11.04 9.82
C THR A 106 -13.07 -12.45 10.11
N ARG A 107 -11.75 -12.67 10.01
CA ARG A 107 -11.10 -13.96 10.33
C ARG A 107 -11.21 -14.27 11.83
N ILE A 108 -10.98 -13.27 12.70
CA ILE A 108 -11.06 -13.43 14.16
C ILE A 108 -12.52 -13.60 14.62
N GLU A 109 -13.48 -12.97 13.95
CA GLU A 109 -14.92 -13.17 14.21
C GLU A 109 -15.37 -14.59 13.83
N GLN A 110 -14.90 -15.13 12.70
CA GLN A 110 -15.11 -16.54 12.33
C GLN A 110 -14.41 -17.52 13.29
N GLN A 111 -13.20 -17.20 13.78
CA GLN A 111 -12.50 -17.99 14.80
C GLN A 111 -13.29 -18.07 16.12
N HIS A 112 -13.85 -16.94 16.59
CA HIS A 112 -14.70 -16.92 17.77
C HIS A 112 -15.92 -17.82 17.57
N ALA A 113 -16.66 -17.65 16.46
CA ALA A 113 -17.83 -18.47 16.16
C ALA A 113 -17.49 -19.97 16.13
N ALA A 114 -16.42 -20.37 15.42
CA ALA A 114 -15.99 -21.74 15.22
C ALA A 114 -15.57 -22.50 16.51
N ARG A 115 -15.30 -21.77 17.61
CA ARG A 115 -14.79 -22.31 18.88
C ARG A 115 -15.78 -22.25 20.03
N THR A 116 -16.92 -21.55 19.88
CA THR A 116 -18.02 -21.61 20.88
C THR A 116 -18.81 -22.94 20.84
N GLY A 117 -18.61 -23.76 19.81
CA GLY A 117 -19.17 -25.10 19.72
C GLY A 117 -18.51 -26.08 20.68
N LYS A 118 -19.29 -27.01 21.23
CA LYS A 118 -18.81 -28.06 22.15
C LYS A 118 -18.05 -29.22 21.47
N GLU A 119 -17.89 -29.17 20.14
CA GLU A 119 -17.29 -30.23 19.32
C GLU A 119 -16.19 -29.68 18.41
N ALA A 120 -15.21 -30.53 18.10
CA ALA A 120 -14.03 -30.20 17.32
C ALA A 120 -14.35 -29.93 15.84
N SER A 121 -14.60 -28.67 15.49
CA SER A 121 -14.78 -28.27 14.09
C SER A 121 -13.45 -28.29 13.32
N LEU A 122 -13.44 -28.73 12.06
CA LEU A 122 -12.23 -28.80 11.22
C LEU A 122 -11.47 -27.46 11.18
N ILE A 123 -12.22 -26.36 11.06
CA ILE A 123 -11.67 -25.00 11.07
C ILE A 123 -11.05 -24.61 12.42
N SER A 124 -11.62 -25.05 13.56
CA SER A 124 -10.99 -24.83 14.87
C SER A 124 -9.63 -25.53 14.99
N ILE A 125 -9.53 -26.77 14.49
CA ILE A 125 -8.27 -27.55 14.48
C ILE A 125 -7.26 -26.90 13.54
N PHE A 126 -7.66 -26.51 12.32
CA PHE A 126 -6.77 -25.82 11.39
C PHE A 126 -6.19 -24.55 12.04
N GLN A 127 -7.06 -23.67 12.54
CA GLN A 127 -6.68 -22.34 13.01
C GLN A 127 -5.86 -22.32 14.31
N THR A 128 -5.79 -23.41 15.08
CA THR A 128 -4.87 -23.53 16.22
C THR A 128 -3.56 -24.22 15.88
N ASN A 129 -3.45 -24.89 14.73
CA ASN A 129 -2.31 -25.76 14.39
C ASN A 129 -1.60 -25.41 13.06
N CYS A 130 -2.17 -24.52 12.24
CA CYS A 130 -1.58 -24.14 10.95
C CYS A 130 -0.36 -23.24 11.10
N MET A 131 0.67 -23.49 10.30
CA MET A 131 1.90 -22.69 10.19
C MET A 131 2.01 -22.12 8.78
N GLU A 132 2.54 -20.90 8.65
CA GLU A 132 2.62 -20.19 7.38
C GLU A 132 3.69 -20.76 6.44
N MET A 133 3.40 -20.73 5.14
CA MET A 133 4.25 -21.12 4.02
C MET A 133 4.24 -19.99 2.99
N ASN A 134 5.21 -19.95 2.06
CA ASN A 134 5.41 -18.86 1.09
C ASN A 134 4.15 -18.30 0.38
N ALA A 135 3.11 -19.12 0.18
CA ALA A 135 1.86 -18.73 -0.51
C ALA A 135 0.58 -19.20 0.20
N GLY A 136 0.65 -19.65 1.46
CA GLY A 136 -0.47 -20.26 2.17
C GLY A 136 -0.07 -20.80 3.54
N ALA A 137 -0.74 -21.85 4.03
CA ALA A 137 -0.41 -22.47 5.31
C ALA A 137 -0.67 -23.98 5.30
N ALA A 138 -0.02 -24.70 6.21
CA ALA A 138 -0.24 -26.13 6.41
C ALA A 138 -0.27 -26.51 7.88
N VAL A 139 -0.90 -27.64 8.18
CA VAL A 139 -0.89 -28.29 9.50
C VAL A 139 0.18 -29.37 9.51
N PHE A 140 1.11 -29.31 10.47
CA PHE A 140 2.26 -30.19 10.59
C PHE A 140 2.11 -31.07 11.85
N PRO A 141 1.86 -32.38 11.71
CA PRO A 141 1.22 -33.20 12.76
C PRO A 141 2.11 -33.50 13.98
N HIS A 142 3.40 -33.15 13.92
CA HIS A 142 4.34 -33.19 15.03
C HIS A 142 4.84 -31.79 15.42
N ALA A 143 5.02 -30.87 14.46
CA ALA A 143 5.46 -29.51 14.76
C ALA A 143 4.39 -28.71 15.54
N SER A 144 3.10 -28.90 15.24
CA SER A 144 1.98 -28.27 15.95
C SER A 144 1.78 -28.77 17.40
N ARG A 145 2.66 -29.63 17.93
CA ARG A 145 2.57 -30.18 19.31
C ARG A 145 3.50 -29.52 20.33
N PHE A 146 4.28 -28.54 19.91
CA PHE A 146 5.16 -27.78 20.80
C PHE A 146 4.39 -26.61 21.41
N ASN A 147 4.61 -26.34 22.70
CA ASN A 147 3.88 -25.29 23.40
C ASN A 147 4.48 -23.90 23.18
N HIS A 148 3.65 -22.89 23.38
CA HIS A 148 4.04 -21.51 23.19
C HIS A 148 4.92 -20.98 24.35
N SER A 149 5.98 -20.25 24.02
CA SER A 149 6.64 -19.30 24.92
C SER A 149 7.00 -18.01 24.18
N CYS A 150 6.75 -16.85 24.82
CA CYS A 150 7.22 -15.55 24.32
C CYS A 150 8.73 -15.34 24.51
N ASN A 151 9.38 -16.21 25.29
CA ASN A 151 10.82 -16.39 25.38
C ASN A 151 11.12 -17.89 25.12
N PRO A 152 11.16 -18.32 23.84
CA PRO A 152 11.25 -19.73 23.47
C PRO A 152 12.68 -20.25 23.44
N ASN A 153 12.85 -21.55 23.71
CA ASN A 153 14.16 -22.22 23.63
C ASN A 153 14.41 -22.90 22.26
N ALA A 154 13.40 -23.00 21.40
CA ALA A 154 13.51 -23.48 20.02
C ALA A 154 12.75 -22.58 19.03
N CYS A 155 13.08 -22.67 17.74
CA CYS A 155 12.35 -22.03 16.65
C CYS A 155 11.98 -23.03 15.56
N PHE A 156 10.90 -22.73 14.84
CA PHE A 156 10.52 -23.42 13.60
C PHE A 156 10.99 -22.61 12.38
N SER A 157 11.11 -23.27 11.23
CA SER A 157 11.59 -22.71 9.97
C SER A 157 11.17 -23.58 8.79
N PHE A 158 10.22 -23.07 8.00
CA PHE A 158 9.76 -23.71 6.77
C PHE A 158 10.88 -23.73 5.72
N ASN A 159 11.13 -24.91 5.14
CA ASN A 159 12.11 -25.10 4.06
C ASN A 159 11.36 -25.24 2.72
N PRO A 160 11.37 -24.21 1.85
CA PRO A 160 10.53 -24.18 0.65
C PRO A 160 10.98 -25.14 -0.45
N SER A 161 12.26 -25.58 -0.49
CA SER A 161 12.72 -26.55 -1.50
C SER A 161 12.41 -28.00 -1.13
N THR A 162 11.96 -28.27 0.10
CA THR A 162 11.55 -29.60 0.57
C THR A 162 10.08 -29.66 1.01
N GLY A 163 9.42 -28.51 1.21
CA GLY A 163 8.06 -28.42 1.73
C GLY A 163 7.93 -28.81 3.21
N ARG A 164 9.03 -28.84 3.97
CA ARG A 164 9.10 -29.37 5.34
C ARG A 164 9.26 -28.26 6.38
N GLU A 165 8.60 -28.43 7.52
CA GLU A 165 8.76 -27.56 8.68
C GLU A 165 9.89 -28.09 9.59
N ASN A 166 10.80 -27.23 10.07
CA ASN A 166 12.02 -27.68 10.76
C ASN A 166 12.20 -26.98 12.10
N ILE A 167 12.16 -27.76 13.19
CA ILE A 167 12.41 -27.23 14.54
C ILE A 167 13.90 -27.38 14.86
N HIS A 168 14.51 -26.26 15.20
CA HIS A 168 15.88 -26.15 15.68
C HIS A 168 15.87 -25.58 17.09
N VAL A 169 16.71 -26.10 17.98
CA VAL A 169 16.96 -25.46 19.27
C VAL A 169 17.63 -24.10 19.00
N MET A 170 17.36 -23.08 19.84
CA MET A 170 18.03 -21.77 19.79
C MET A 170 18.94 -21.52 21.00
N ASN A 171 18.52 -22.01 22.17
CA ASN A 171 19.27 -21.91 23.42
C ASN A 171 19.38 -23.30 24.05
N PRO A 172 20.56 -23.71 24.57
CA PRO A 172 20.75 -25.07 25.09
C PRO A 172 19.66 -25.51 26.07
N ILE A 173 19.07 -26.68 25.83
CA ILE A 173 17.95 -27.21 26.62
C ILE A 173 18.46 -28.37 27.45
N SER A 174 18.29 -28.31 28.77
CA SER A 174 18.62 -29.43 29.67
C SER A 174 17.59 -30.56 29.61
N ALA A 175 18.04 -31.80 29.81
CA ALA A 175 17.20 -32.98 29.85
C ALA A 175 15.98 -32.80 30.77
N GLY A 176 14.80 -33.17 30.29
CA GLY A 176 13.55 -33.06 31.04
C GLY A 176 12.86 -31.69 31.00
N THR A 177 13.45 -30.66 30.38
CA THR A 177 12.84 -29.33 30.18
C THR A 177 11.81 -29.35 29.04
N GLU A 178 10.78 -28.50 29.10
CA GLU A 178 9.82 -28.31 28.01
C GLU A 178 10.47 -27.56 26.82
N ILE A 179 10.24 -28.05 25.61
CA ILE A 179 10.69 -27.42 24.36
C ILE A 179 9.55 -26.55 23.82
N THR A 180 9.82 -25.27 23.61
CA THR A 180 8.80 -24.25 23.30
C THR A 180 9.17 -23.41 22.08
N LEU A 181 8.14 -22.93 21.37
CA LEU A 181 8.23 -22.08 20.18
C LEU A 181 7.49 -20.75 20.45
N SER A 182 7.82 -19.67 19.72
CA SER A 182 6.94 -18.48 19.69
C SER A 182 6.04 -18.47 18.47
N TYR A 183 4.74 -18.31 18.70
CA TYR A 183 3.69 -18.12 17.69
C TYR A 183 3.24 -16.65 17.58
N CYS A 184 3.68 -15.80 18.51
CA CYS A 184 3.55 -14.35 18.41
C CYS A 184 4.88 -13.80 17.86
N ASP A 185 4.85 -12.60 17.26
CA ASP A 185 6.13 -11.95 17.00
C ASP A 185 6.77 -11.51 18.33
N MET A 186 8.07 -11.78 18.49
CA MET A 186 8.85 -11.35 19.65
C MET A 186 8.74 -9.82 19.87
N MET A 187 8.61 -9.10 18.76
CA MET A 187 8.54 -7.64 18.65
C MET A 187 7.26 -7.02 19.23
N HIS A 188 6.23 -7.84 19.52
CA HIS A 188 4.96 -7.36 20.07
C HIS A 188 5.07 -7.06 21.58
N ASP A 189 4.39 -6.00 22.02
CA ASP A 189 4.27 -5.64 23.43
C ASP A 189 3.50 -6.69 24.25
N LYS A 190 3.62 -6.64 25.59
CA LYS A 190 2.99 -7.62 26.50
C LYS A 190 1.45 -7.65 26.35
N PRO A 191 0.72 -6.52 26.25
CA PRO A 191 -0.71 -6.52 25.90
C PRO A 191 -1.06 -7.21 24.58
N LEU A 192 -0.33 -6.93 23.49
CA LEU A 192 -0.60 -7.51 22.18
C LEU A 192 -0.31 -9.02 22.16
N ARG A 193 0.82 -9.46 22.73
CA ARG A 193 1.11 -10.90 22.91
C ARG A 193 0.04 -11.59 23.76
N ALA A 194 -0.40 -10.97 24.85
CA ALA A 194 -1.49 -11.49 25.69
C ALA A 194 -2.86 -11.48 24.99
N TYR A 195 -3.08 -10.62 24.00
CA TYR A 195 -4.26 -10.65 23.14
C TYR A 195 -4.17 -11.78 22.11
N GLU A 196 -3.04 -11.93 21.42
CA GLU A 196 -2.81 -12.98 20.41
C GLU A 196 -2.91 -14.39 21.04
N LEU A 197 -2.37 -14.59 22.24
CA LEU A 197 -2.41 -15.90 22.92
C LEU A 197 -3.80 -16.30 23.42
N LYS A 198 -4.73 -15.35 23.62
CA LYS A 198 -6.14 -15.67 23.82
C LYS A 198 -6.76 -16.33 22.59
N HIS A 199 -6.23 -16.09 21.38
CA HIS A 199 -6.60 -16.85 20.18
C HIS A 199 -6.04 -18.29 20.14
N TYR A 200 -5.25 -18.71 21.13
CA TYR A 200 -4.86 -20.11 21.34
C TYR A 200 -5.45 -20.68 22.65
N GLY A 201 -6.22 -19.88 23.40
CA GLY A 201 -6.76 -20.24 24.71
C GLY A 201 -5.67 -20.44 25.78
N PHE A 202 -4.52 -19.80 25.58
CA PHE A 202 -3.29 -20.03 26.34
C PHE A 202 -2.90 -18.76 27.11
N VAL A 203 -2.35 -18.93 28.30
CA VAL A 203 -1.70 -17.86 29.08
C VAL A 203 -0.23 -18.24 29.20
N CYS A 204 0.65 -17.38 28.72
CA CYS A 204 2.09 -17.64 28.76
C CYS A 204 2.67 -17.29 30.14
N ASP A 205 3.38 -18.26 30.71
CA ASP A 205 4.00 -18.25 32.03
C ASP A 205 5.52 -18.00 31.98
N CYS A 206 6.08 -17.65 30.81
CA CYS A 206 7.49 -17.30 30.68
C CYS A 206 7.80 -15.93 31.33
N PRO A 207 9.05 -15.65 31.71
CA PRO A 207 9.43 -14.38 32.36
C PRO A 207 9.00 -13.12 31.59
N ALA A 208 9.06 -13.12 30.25
CA ALA A 208 8.59 -12.02 29.40
C ALA A 208 7.06 -11.78 29.40
N CYS A 209 6.32 -12.49 30.25
CA CYS A 209 4.87 -12.45 30.42
C CYS A 209 4.44 -12.46 31.90
N ALA A 210 5.14 -13.25 32.74
CA ALA A 210 4.79 -13.51 34.13
C ALA A 210 5.51 -12.62 35.14
N ASP A 211 6.67 -12.05 34.78
CA ASP A 211 7.38 -11.10 35.64
C ASP A 211 6.56 -9.82 35.85
N ASP A 212 6.77 -9.21 37.02
CA ASP A 212 6.26 -7.88 37.34
C ASP A 212 6.94 -6.82 36.46
N GLU A 213 6.18 -5.82 36.03
CA GLU A 213 6.71 -4.68 35.25
C GLU A 213 7.06 -3.48 36.14
N ASP A 214 6.60 -3.47 37.40
CA ASP A 214 7.00 -2.48 38.41
C ASP A 214 8.38 -2.81 39.04
N ASP A 215 8.94 -4.00 38.76
CA ASP A 215 10.34 -4.36 39.07
C ASP A 215 11.25 -4.08 37.87
N GLU A 216 11.96 -2.93 37.91
CA GLU A 216 12.94 -2.52 36.91
C GLU A 216 14.11 -3.53 36.76
N GLU A 217 14.39 -4.39 37.75
CA GLU A 217 15.45 -5.40 37.64
C GLU A 217 14.99 -6.72 36.99
N SER A 218 13.69 -6.96 36.86
CA SER A 218 13.11 -8.18 36.29
C SER A 218 13.52 -8.48 34.84
N PHE A 219 13.33 -9.73 34.38
CA PHE A 219 13.48 -10.02 32.95
C PHE A 219 12.33 -9.38 32.16
N GLY A 220 11.12 -9.35 32.70
CA GLY A 220 9.93 -8.73 32.11
C GLY A 220 10.11 -7.26 31.72
N ALA A 221 10.43 -6.39 32.68
CA ALA A 221 10.59 -4.96 32.43
C ALA A 221 11.70 -4.67 31.41
N LYS A 222 12.88 -5.28 31.60
CA LYS A 222 14.02 -5.16 30.67
C LYS A 222 13.70 -5.74 29.29
N SER A 223 12.86 -6.77 29.20
CA SER A 223 12.41 -7.35 27.91
C SER A 223 11.43 -6.43 27.18
N ALA A 224 10.55 -5.73 27.89
CA ALA A 224 9.67 -4.74 27.29
C ALA A 224 10.45 -3.58 26.63
N GLU A 225 11.46 -3.04 27.31
CA GLU A 225 12.36 -2.01 26.76
C GLU A 225 13.10 -2.52 25.51
N ARG A 226 13.75 -3.69 25.61
CA ARG A 226 14.51 -4.27 24.50
C ARG A 226 13.64 -4.55 23.28
N ARG A 227 12.42 -5.08 23.47
CA ARG A 227 11.45 -5.32 22.39
C ARG A 227 10.95 -4.04 21.74
N PHE A 228 10.72 -2.99 22.53
CA PHE A 228 10.35 -1.67 22.00
C PHE A 228 11.47 -1.10 21.11
N ARG A 229 12.72 -1.13 21.57
CA ARG A 229 13.86 -0.62 20.78
C ARG A 229 14.17 -1.49 19.56
N LEU A 230 14.05 -2.82 19.67
CA LEU A 230 14.07 -3.73 18.51
C LEU A 230 13.01 -3.33 17.46
N ALA A 231 11.78 -3.04 17.88
CA ALA A 231 10.69 -2.67 16.98
C ALA A 231 10.90 -1.30 16.32
N GLU A 232 11.59 -0.38 16.99
CA GLU A 232 12.10 0.86 16.38
C GLU A 232 13.19 0.56 15.33
N LEU A 233 14.23 -0.19 15.69
CA LEU A 233 15.34 -0.53 14.79
C LEU A 233 14.91 -1.32 13.55
N GLU A 234 13.96 -2.25 13.63
CA GLU A 234 13.40 -2.92 12.44
C GLU A 234 12.62 -1.93 11.56
N ARG A 235 11.84 -1.00 12.14
CA ARG A 235 11.18 0.07 11.35
C ARG A 235 12.20 1.01 10.68
N GLU A 236 13.32 1.30 11.36
CA GLU A 236 14.41 2.11 10.81
C GLU A 236 15.22 1.40 9.72
N THR A 237 15.46 0.09 9.83
CA THR A 237 16.45 -0.63 9.00
C THR A 237 15.87 -1.58 7.95
N ARG A 238 14.64 -2.08 8.10
CA ARG A 238 14.05 -3.15 7.24
C ARG A 238 14.12 -2.87 5.74
N PHE A 239 13.88 -1.63 5.30
CA PHE A 239 13.93 -1.26 3.88
C PHE A 239 15.35 -1.14 3.31
N PHE A 240 16.36 -1.13 4.18
CA PHE A 240 17.77 -0.90 3.87
C PHE A 240 18.63 -2.15 4.03
N ARG A 241 18.03 -3.32 4.26
CA ARG A 241 18.70 -4.62 4.49
C ARG A 241 18.45 -5.59 3.34
N GLY A 242 19.25 -6.64 3.23
CA GLY A 242 19.15 -7.63 2.15
C GLY A 242 19.19 -7.00 0.74
N ALA A 243 18.09 -7.08 0.00
CA ALA A 243 18.00 -6.43 -1.33
C ALA A 243 18.13 -4.89 -1.27
N GLY A 244 17.80 -4.26 -0.14
CA GLY A 244 17.92 -2.82 0.09
C GLY A 244 19.32 -2.34 0.51
N LEU A 245 20.29 -3.27 0.70
CA LEU A 245 21.58 -2.95 1.33
C LEU A 245 22.38 -1.85 0.63
N SER A 246 22.26 -1.76 -0.70
CA SER A 246 22.86 -0.68 -1.50
C SER A 246 22.47 0.72 -1.02
N GLN A 247 21.23 0.91 -0.57
CA GLN A 247 20.71 2.18 -0.04
C GLN A 247 21.03 2.33 1.46
N GLY A 248 21.12 1.21 2.20
CA GLY A 248 21.52 1.22 3.62
C GLY A 248 22.96 1.65 3.86
N ILE A 249 23.87 1.32 2.94
CA ILE A 249 25.28 1.71 3.00
C ILE A 249 25.45 3.24 3.04
N GLU A 250 24.55 3.98 2.39
CA GLU A 250 24.51 5.46 2.36
C GLU A 250 23.90 6.08 3.64
N GLN A 251 23.19 5.31 4.47
CA GLN A 251 22.56 5.81 5.69
C GLN A 251 23.59 6.03 6.81
N GLN A 252 23.48 7.18 7.49
CA GLN A 252 24.28 7.48 8.68
C GLN A 252 23.96 6.50 9.81
N ASP A 253 24.99 6.11 10.56
CA ASP A 253 24.94 5.14 11.67
C ASP A 253 24.35 3.75 11.33
N PHE A 254 24.19 3.39 10.05
CA PHE A 254 23.52 2.14 9.67
C PHE A 254 24.17 0.89 10.28
N VAL A 255 25.51 0.78 10.24
CA VAL A 255 26.25 -0.34 10.86
C VAL A 255 26.03 -0.37 12.37
N LYS A 256 25.99 0.80 13.03
CA LYS A 256 25.72 0.92 14.47
C LYS A 256 24.31 0.43 14.81
N LYS A 257 23.30 0.77 13.98
CA LYS A 257 21.92 0.28 14.13
C LYS A 257 21.80 -1.23 13.93
N LEU A 258 22.51 -1.79 12.95
CA LEU A 258 22.57 -3.25 12.77
C LEU A 258 23.27 -3.96 13.94
N LEU A 259 24.35 -3.40 14.48
CA LEU A 259 25.04 -3.91 15.67
C LEU A 259 24.13 -3.85 16.91
N GLU A 260 23.41 -2.74 17.11
CA GLU A 260 22.43 -2.57 18.19
C GLU A 260 21.31 -3.61 18.08
N LEU A 261 20.76 -3.81 16.87
CA LEU A 261 19.76 -4.83 16.58
C LEU A 261 20.28 -6.24 16.93
N ALA A 262 21.50 -6.60 16.50
CA ALA A 262 22.13 -7.88 16.80
C ALA A 262 22.41 -8.10 18.31
N VAL A 263 22.76 -7.04 19.05
CA VAL A 263 22.92 -7.09 20.52
C VAL A 263 21.57 -7.35 21.19
N LEU A 264 20.52 -6.66 20.77
CA LEU A 264 19.20 -6.78 21.38
C LEU A 264 18.53 -8.14 21.10
N HIS A 265 18.64 -8.69 19.89
CA HIS A 265 18.20 -10.07 19.59
C HIS A 265 18.86 -11.07 20.53
N LYS A 266 20.19 -10.98 20.72
CA LYS A 266 20.92 -11.84 21.66
C LYS A 266 20.49 -11.65 23.12
N ALA A 267 20.18 -10.43 23.54
CA ALA A 267 19.72 -10.12 24.89
C ALA A 267 18.27 -10.60 25.17
N GLU A 268 17.45 -10.75 24.13
CA GLU A 268 16.16 -11.46 24.18
C GLU A 268 16.28 -12.98 24.04
N GLY A 269 17.48 -13.52 23.78
CA GLY A 269 17.69 -14.94 23.52
C GLY A 269 17.27 -15.41 22.12
N ASP A 270 16.97 -14.49 21.19
CA ASP A 270 16.68 -14.80 19.79
C ASP A 270 17.97 -15.09 19.02
N TYR A 271 18.31 -16.38 18.99
CA TYR A 271 19.35 -16.93 18.12
C TYR A 271 18.75 -17.58 16.87
N SER A 272 17.61 -17.10 16.36
CA SER A 272 17.02 -17.62 15.12
C SER A 272 17.79 -17.15 13.87
N ALA A 273 17.32 -17.60 12.69
CA ALA A 273 17.77 -17.08 11.40
C ALA A 273 17.63 -15.55 11.25
N ARG A 274 16.79 -14.88 12.07
CA ARG A 274 16.70 -13.40 12.12
C ARG A 274 18.06 -12.80 12.49
N LEU A 275 18.65 -13.22 13.61
CA LEU A 275 19.97 -12.76 14.06
C LEU A 275 21.08 -13.08 13.06
N ALA A 276 21.06 -14.27 12.46
CA ALA A 276 22.03 -14.65 11.44
C ALA A 276 21.95 -13.75 10.19
N ALA A 277 20.75 -13.31 9.80
CA ALA A 277 20.57 -12.33 8.73
C ALA A 277 21.12 -10.94 9.12
N VAL A 278 20.94 -10.47 10.36
CA VAL A 278 21.56 -9.21 10.82
C VAL A 278 23.09 -9.27 10.71
N PHE A 279 23.71 -10.37 11.13
CA PHE A 279 25.17 -10.52 10.98
C PHE A 279 25.64 -10.60 9.52
N LEU A 280 24.83 -11.18 8.62
CA LEU A 280 25.12 -11.16 7.18
C LEU A 280 24.99 -9.75 6.58
N ASP A 281 23.97 -8.97 6.97
CA ASP A 281 23.83 -7.56 6.58
C ASP A 281 25.06 -6.75 7.05
N ILE A 282 25.51 -6.93 8.31
CA ILE A 282 26.73 -6.28 8.84
C ILE A 282 27.96 -6.68 8.01
N ALA A 283 28.16 -7.97 7.76
CA ALA A 283 29.33 -8.47 7.04
C ALA A 283 29.46 -7.83 5.66
N LEU A 284 28.36 -7.79 4.89
CA LEU A 284 28.31 -7.22 3.55
C LEU A 284 28.50 -5.69 3.57
N VAL A 285 27.95 -4.96 4.55
CA VAL A 285 28.19 -3.51 4.67
C VAL A 285 29.64 -3.21 5.03
N CYS A 286 30.24 -3.98 5.94
CA CYS A 286 31.66 -3.81 6.32
C CYS A 286 32.58 -4.14 5.14
N GLU A 287 32.32 -5.21 4.37
CA GLU A 287 33.09 -5.55 3.16
C GLU A 287 33.04 -4.39 2.15
N ILE A 288 31.85 -3.86 1.85
CA ILE A 288 31.68 -2.77 0.88
C ILE A 288 32.29 -1.44 1.39
N LYS A 289 32.33 -1.22 2.70
CA LYS A 289 33.04 -0.07 3.32
C LYS A 289 34.54 -0.30 3.51
N GLY A 290 35.07 -1.46 3.15
CA GLY A 290 36.50 -1.81 3.21
C GLY A 290 37.00 -2.28 4.58
N ASP A 291 36.12 -2.40 5.58
CA ASP A 291 36.42 -2.97 6.89
C ASP A 291 36.33 -4.50 6.83
N ILE A 292 37.36 -5.11 6.22
CA ILE A 292 37.43 -6.56 6.03
C ILE A 292 37.50 -7.31 7.37
N HIS A 293 38.05 -6.70 8.42
CA HIS A 293 38.13 -7.34 9.73
C HIS A 293 36.74 -7.48 10.38
N MET A 294 35.94 -6.41 10.40
CA MET A 294 34.56 -6.52 10.87
C MET A 294 33.69 -7.34 9.91
N ALA A 295 34.00 -7.37 8.61
CA ALA A 295 33.33 -8.25 7.66
C ALA A 295 33.57 -9.73 8.01
N ASP A 296 34.82 -10.14 8.24
CA ASP A 296 35.18 -11.51 8.65
C ASP A 296 34.57 -11.87 10.02
N VAL A 297 34.60 -10.97 11.00
CA VAL A 297 34.01 -11.20 12.34
C VAL A 297 32.48 -11.33 12.29
N ALA A 298 31.80 -10.52 11.47
CA ALA A 298 30.36 -10.61 11.29
C ALA A 298 29.97 -11.83 10.44
N ALA A 299 30.73 -12.14 9.38
CA ALA A 299 30.54 -13.36 8.59
C ALA A 299 30.73 -14.61 9.45
N ALA A 300 31.75 -14.65 10.30
CA ALA A 300 31.94 -15.72 11.28
C ALA A 300 30.72 -15.87 12.21
N LYS A 301 30.04 -14.78 12.59
CA LYS A 301 28.83 -14.82 13.43
C LYS A 301 27.55 -15.21 12.68
N ALA A 302 27.44 -14.89 11.39
CA ALA A 302 26.44 -15.49 10.51
C ALA A 302 26.75 -16.98 10.20
N LEU A 303 28.00 -17.40 10.41
CA LEU A 303 28.53 -18.76 10.20
C LEU A 303 28.79 -19.54 11.51
N GLU A 304 28.37 -19.03 12.69
CA GLU A 304 28.25 -19.77 13.97
C GLU A 304 27.10 -20.80 13.85
N ARG A 305 27.25 -21.71 12.88
CA ARG A 305 26.20 -22.58 12.34
C ARG A 305 26.06 -23.87 13.12
N GLU A 306 25.18 -23.80 14.12
CA GLU A 306 24.17 -24.86 14.28
C GLU A 306 22.77 -24.38 13.79
N LEU A 307 22.69 -23.18 13.17
CA LEU A 307 21.44 -22.46 12.91
C LEU A 307 21.00 -22.37 11.44
N THR A 308 21.45 -23.31 10.59
CA THR A 308 20.91 -23.46 9.23
C THR A 308 20.74 -24.93 8.85
N GLY A 309 19.50 -25.42 8.80
CA GLY A 309 19.15 -26.57 7.97
C GLY A 309 19.54 -26.30 6.51
N ARG A 310 20.11 -27.29 5.82
CA ARG A 310 20.66 -27.11 4.47
C ARG A 310 19.57 -26.69 3.46
N PHE A 311 19.71 -25.51 2.87
CA PHE A 311 19.25 -25.28 1.51
C PHE A 311 20.16 -26.10 0.56
N HIS A 312 19.56 -26.88 -0.33
CA HIS A 312 20.29 -27.60 -1.38
C HIS A 312 20.16 -26.89 -2.73
N GLU A 313 20.76 -25.70 -2.81
CA GLU A 313 21.35 -25.16 -4.04
C GLU A 313 22.62 -24.37 -3.68
N PRO A 314 23.66 -24.36 -4.54
CA PRO A 314 24.98 -23.89 -4.15
C PRO A 314 25.11 -22.36 -4.22
N LEU A 315 25.01 -21.69 -3.07
CA LEU A 315 25.82 -20.48 -2.83
C LEU A 315 27.30 -20.89 -2.89
N THR A 316 28.09 -20.18 -3.69
CA THR A 316 29.48 -20.55 -4.00
C THR A 316 30.42 -20.30 -2.81
N SER A 317 30.58 -21.29 -1.92
CA SER A 317 31.46 -21.21 -0.75
C SER A 317 32.73 -22.08 -0.87
N THR A 318 33.74 -21.58 -1.58
CA THR A 318 35.12 -22.07 -1.41
C THR A 318 35.77 -21.36 -0.21
N ALA A 319 35.27 -21.58 1.02
CA ALA A 319 35.82 -20.94 2.23
C ALA A 319 35.37 -21.56 3.58
N VAL A 320 35.76 -22.81 3.90
CA VAL A 320 35.94 -23.23 5.32
C VAL A 320 37.15 -24.16 5.43
N SER A 321 38.36 -23.60 5.39
CA SER A 321 39.59 -24.36 5.71
C SER A 321 40.75 -23.41 6.05
N HIS A 322 40.76 -22.87 7.26
CA HIS A 322 41.97 -22.63 8.09
C HIS A 322 41.53 -22.05 9.45
N LEU A 323 41.41 -22.91 10.45
CA LEU A 323 41.25 -22.49 11.85
C LEU A 323 42.59 -21.94 12.38
N LEU A 324 42.54 -20.78 13.03
CA LEU A 324 43.53 -20.39 14.03
C LEU A 324 42.99 -20.77 15.42
N ALA A 325 43.90 -20.93 16.39
CA ALA A 325 43.58 -21.58 17.68
C ALA A 325 42.77 -20.66 18.64
N PRO A 326 42.00 -21.22 19.60
CA PRO A 326 41.04 -20.47 20.44
C PRO A 326 41.62 -19.49 21.49
N ASP A 327 42.92 -19.19 21.44
CA ASP A 327 43.73 -18.75 22.59
C ASP A 327 43.91 -17.21 22.73
N GLN A 328 43.38 -16.40 21.81
CA GLN A 328 43.76 -14.99 21.64
C GLN A 328 42.59 -14.03 21.38
N LEU A 329 41.58 -13.99 22.26
CA LEU A 329 40.49 -12.99 22.16
C LEU A 329 39.88 -12.57 23.52
N ALA A 330 40.74 -12.11 24.42
CA ALA A 330 40.37 -11.25 25.54
C ALA A 330 40.95 -9.84 25.31
N SER A 331 40.26 -8.80 25.81
CA SER A 331 40.58 -7.37 25.66
C SER A 331 40.76 -6.86 24.21
N VAL A 332 39.66 -6.37 23.62
CA VAL A 332 39.67 -5.18 22.74
C VAL A 332 38.48 -4.32 23.15
N GLU A 333 38.75 -3.15 23.74
CA GLU A 333 37.70 -2.16 24.04
C GLU A 333 37.48 -1.25 22.82
N LEU A 334 36.24 -0.78 22.66
CA LEU A 334 35.86 0.13 21.57
C LEU A 334 36.44 1.53 21.79
N SER A 335 37.19 2.03 20.81
CA SER A 335 37.52 3.45 20.71
C SER A 335 37.45 3.93 19.25
N THR A 336 36.88 5.11 19.07
CA THR A 336 36.82 5.87 17.81
C THR A 336 37.69 7.11 17.98
N PRO A 337 38.41 7.59 16.93
CA PRO A 337 37.77 8.58 16.06
C PRO A 337 38.28 8.67 14.59
N GLU A 338 37.65 9.59 13.87
CA GLU A 338 38.17 10.36 12.70
C GLU A 338 38.30 9.70 11.30
N ILE A 339 38.39 10.58 10.30
CA ILE A 339 38.15 10.36 8.86
C ILE A 339 39.21 11.14 8.08
N ASP A 340 39.93 10.54 7.10
CA ASP A 340 40.25 11.25 5.85
C ASP A 340 40.84 10.43 4.67
N SER A 341 40.67 10.97 3.45
CA SER A 341 41.48 10.78 2.21
C SER A 341 41.48 9.48 1.35
N ILE A 342 40.63 9.49 0.29
CA ILE A 342 40.97 9.38 -1.16
C ILE A 342 41.74 8.14 -1.74
N HIS A 343 41.02 7.36 -2.58
CA HIS A 343 41.39 6.63 -3.83
C HIS A 343 42.67 5.72 -3.87
N SER A 344 42.62 4.47 -4.38
CA SER A 344 42.32 4.14 -5.79
C SER A 344 42.38 2.62 -6.13
N ASN A 345 41.94 2.25 -7.35
CA ASN A 345 42.31 1.04 -8.12
C ASN A 345 41.90 -0.39 -7.67
N ARG A 346 40.74 -0.83 -8.20
CA ARG A 346 40.41 -2.18 -8.74
C ARG A 346 41.17 -3.42 -8.21
N THR A 347 40.45 -4.22 -7.40
CA THR A 347 40.36 -5.70 -7.44
C THR A 347 41.64 -6.53 -7.66
N ARG A 348 42.16 -7.18 -6.60
CA ARG A 348 43.25 -8.18 -6.71
C ARG A 348 42.92 -9.62 -6.29
N LEU A 349 41.84 -9.88 -5.54
CA LEU A 349 41.62 -11.21 -4.92
C LEU A 349 41.10 -12.28 -5.92
N GLY A 350 40.12 -11.94 -6.76
CA GLY A 350 39.40 -12.87 -7.63
C GLY A 350 40.14 -13.46 -8.84
N ARG A 351 41.49 -13.61 -8.79
CA ARG A 351 42.30 -14.15 -9.91
C ARG A 351 43.36 -15.20 -9.53
N ARG A 352 43.39 -15.72 -8.29
CA ARG A 352 44.35 -16.78 -7.88
C ARG A 352 43.76 -18.15 -7.56
N ILE A 353 42.43 -18.29 -7.49
CA ILE A 353 41.76 -19.54 -7.05
C ILE A 353 40.99 -20.16 -8.23
N CYS A 354 41.70 -20.77 -9.18
CA CYS A 354 41.07 -21.43 -10.34
C CYS A 354 41.88 -22.62 -10.92
N ARG A 355 42.60 -23.37 -10.07
CA ARG A 355 43.19 -24.66 -10.45
C ARG A 355 43.11 -25.68 -9.30
N ARG A 356 42.73 -26.90 -9.66
CA ARG A 356 42.92 -28.18 -8.94
C ARG A 356 41.88 -28.58 -7.86
N THR A 357 40.65 -28.84 -8.30
CA THR A 357 39.81 -29.90 -7.71
C THR A 357 38.83 -30.45 -8.76
N LEU A 358 39.34 -31.40 -9.56
CA LEU A 358 38.58 -32.47 -10.20
C LEU A 358 39.11 -33.76 -9.57
N LEU A 359 38.30 -34.84 -9.55
CA LEU A 359 38.42 -36.00 -8.65
C LEU A 359 37.94 -35.64 -7.22
N ASP A 360 37.06 -36.39 -6.55
CA ASP A 360 36.40 -37.66 -6.91
C ASP A 360 34.90 -37.65 -6.58
N ASP A 361 34.11 -38.42 -7.33
CA ASP A 361 32.70 -38.72 -7.04
C ASP A 361 32.30 -40.08 -7.64
N ARG A 362 32.66 -41.19 -6.95
CA ARG A 362 32.22 -42.56 -7.29
C ARG A 362 32.15 -43.53 -6.10
N MET A 363 30.94 -44.03 -5.89
CA MET A 363 30.60 -45.40 -5.45
C MET A 363 30.84 -45.82 -3.98
N GLU A 364 30.25 -46.96 -3.65
CA GLU A 364 29.82 -47.40 -2.32
C GLU A 364 30.83 -48.33 -1.61
N THR A 365 30.56 -48.59 -0.32
CA THR A 365 31.01 -49.73 0.53
C THR A 365 32.43 -49.81 1.14
N SER A 366 32.42 -50.14 2.44
CA SER A 366 33.41 -50.88 3.28
C SER A 366 34.81 -50.31 3.64
N ASP A 367 35.01 -50.15 4.95
CA ASP A 367 36.13 -50.60 5.81
C ASP A 367 37.59 -50.09 5.72
N THR A 368 37.88 -49.13 6.64
CA THR A 368 39.12 -49.08 7.49
C THR A 368 40.46 -48.63 6.81
N PRO A 369 41.64 -48.52 7.50
CA PRO A 369 42.10 -47.16 7.84
C PRO A 369 43.62 -46.79 7.69
N LYS A 370 43.91 -45.48 7.52
CA LYS A 370 45.19 -44.76 7.84
C LYS A 370 46.45 -45.10 6.99
N PRO A 371 47.60 -44.34 7.07
CA PRO A 371 47.86 -42.96 7.55
C PRO A 371 48.88 -42.08 6.71
N THR A 372 49.14 -40.84 7.19
CA THR A 372 50.43 -40.06 7.22
C THR A 372 51.06 -39.26 6.02
N ALA A 373 51.15 -37.93 6.21
CA ALA A 373 52.39 -37.10 6.35
C ALA A 373 53.01 -36.18 5.22
N ALA A 374 53.13 -34.87 5.57
CA ALA A 374 54.34 -33.99 5.55
C ALA A 374 54.80 -33.06 4.34
N ALA A 375 54.72 -31.73 4.60
CA ALA A 375 55.83 -30.72 4.68
C ALA A 375 56.30 -29.75 3.53
N ALA A 376 56.62 -28.51 3.98
CA ALA A 376 57.68 -27.53 3.54
C ALA A 376 57.44 -26.41 2.47
N ALA A 377 58.23 -25.31 2.60
CA ALA A 377 58.31 -24.05 1.79
C ALA A 377 59.80 -23.74 1.37
N PRO A 378 60.27 -22.58 0.80
CA PRO A 378 60.18 -21.17 1.32
C PRO A 378 60.26 -20.01 0.23
N ALA A 379 60.78 -18.80 0.58
CA ALA A 379 60.98 -17.53 -0.21
C ALA A 379 62.37 -16.85 0.17
N PRO A 380 62.77 -15.55 -0.08
CA PRO A 380 62.16 -14.30 -0.65
C PRO A 380 63.09 -13.49 -1.64
N ILE A 381 62.96 -12.14 -1.80
CA ILE A 381 64.00 -11.05 -2.08
C ILE A 381 63.37 -9.65 -2.45
N ALA A 382 64.09 -8.50 -2.26
CA ALA A 382 63.62 -7.08 -2.45
C ALA A 382 64.77 -6.03 -2.72
N THR A 383 64.50 -4.71 -2.97
CA THR A 383 65.55 -3.61 -3.05
C THR A 383 65.11 -2.10 -2.99
N SER A 384 66.06 -1.21 -2.63
CA SER A 384 66.11 0.19 -2.09
C SER A 384 66.42 1.35 -3.11
N VAL A 385 66.50 2.71 -2.90
CA VAL A 385 65.84 3.86 -2.12
C VAL A 385 66.16 5.22 -2.86
N SER A 386 65.61 6.40 -2.47
CA SER A 386 66.29 7.77 -2.30
C SER A 386 65.47 9.08 -2.61
N GLN A 387 65.92 10.25 -2.05
CA GLN A 387 65.38 11.66 -2.04
C GLN A 387 66.55 12.68 -1.74
N PRO A 388 66.47 14.04 -1.48
CA PRO A 388 65.39 15.08 -1.27
C PRO A 388 65.62 16.37 -2.19
N PRO A 389 65.71 17.71 -1.86
CA PRO A 389 65.36 18.61 -0.69
C PRO A 389 64.86 20.11 -0.90
N THR A 390 64.18 20.68 0.12
CA THR A 390 64.18 22.08 0.73
C THR A 390 63.97 23.47 0.02
N SER A 391 63.12 24.33 0.61
CA SER A 391 63.35 25.77 1.04
C SER A 391 62.17 26.34 1.90
N GLN A 392 62.17 27.61 2.42
CA GLN A 392 61.43 28.03 3.66
C GLN A 392 60.86 29.50 3.78
N LEU A 393 59.80 29.68 4.62
CA LEU A 393 59.48 30.81 5.59
C LEU A 393 59.18 32.26 5.06
N PRO A 394 58.73 33.29 5.87
CA PRO A 394 58.27 33.42 7.29
C PRO A 394 56.94 34.25 7.53
N SER A 395 56.74 34.81 8.75
CA SER A 395 55.68 35.75 9.26
C SER A 395 56.20 36.45 10.58
N PRO A 396 55.49 37.28 11.43
CA PRO A 396 54.11 37.82 11.49
C PRO A 396 54.11 39.42 11.47
N PRO A 397 53.78 40.32 12.46
CA PRO A 397 52.96 40.36 13.72
C PRO A 397 52.13 41.67 14.07
N HIS A 398 51.39 41.66 15.21
CA HIS A 398 51.00 42.80 16.12
C HIS A 398 50.03 43.94 15.68
N SER A 399 49.36 44.74 16.56
CA SER A 399 48.88 44.61 17.97
C SER A 399 47.98 45.83 18.40
N GLN A 400 47.19 45.73 19.50
CA GLN A 400 47.08 46.70 20.64
C GLN A 400 45.83 46.46 21.55
N THR A 401 45.80 47.12 22.73
CA THR A 401 44.93 46.79 23.89
C THR A 401 44.59 48.03 24.75
N SER A 402 43.52 47.99 25.57
CA SER A 402 43.50 48.58 26.94
C SER A 402 42.21 48.26 27.75
N HIS A 403 42.40 48.19 29.07
CA HIS A 403 41.41 48.14 30.19
C HIS A 403 41.51 49.51 30.96
N PRO A 404 40.92 49.82 32.17
CA PRO A 404 40.33 48.91 33.20
C PRO A 404 39.15 49.42 34.09
N ALA A 405 38.67 48.52 34.98
CA ALA A 405 38.20 48.72 36.38
C ALA A 405 37.00 49.68 36.70
N ASP A 406 36.30 49.62 37.86
CA ASP A 406 36.71 49.13 39.20
C ASP A 406 35.55 48.81 40.23
N VAL A 407 35.92 48.26 41.40
CA VAL A 407 35.24 48.18 42.75
C VAL A 407 33.83 47.53 42.96
N ASN A 408 33.84 46.21 43.22
CA ASN A 408 33.59 45.50 44.51
C ASN A 408 32.48 45.83 45.57
N THR A 409 31.98 44.75 46.22
CA THR A 409 31.47 44.57 47.63
C THR A 409 29.98 44.77 48.04
N LYS A 410 29.64 44.41 49.31
CA LYS A 410 28.32 43.94 49.81
C LYS A 410 27.80 44.63 51.10
N MET A 411 26.46 44.67 51.24
CA MET A 411 25.62 44.56 52.47
C MET A 411 25.78 45.53 53.68
N SER A 412 24.69 46.22 54.04
CA SER A 412 23.94 46.07 55.33
C SER A 412 22.69 46.99 55.36
N LEU A 413 21.90 46.99 56.45
CA LEU A 413 20.52 47.56 56.53
C LEU A 413 20.37 48.68 57.58
N ASP A 414 19.34 49.52 57.39
CA ASP A 414 18.30 50.00 58.35
C ASP A 414 17.79 51.40 57.93
N ALA A 415 16.51 51.59 57.57
CA ALA A 415 15.33 51.88 58.41
C ALA A 415 15.29 53.34 58.96
N ALA A 416 14.20 54.11 58.96
CA ALA A 416 12.83 54.02 58.40
C ALA A 416 12.27 55.49 58.28
N ASP A 417 11.00 55.89 58.10
CA ASP A 417 9.67 55.23 58.03
C ASP A 417 8.65 56.14 57.27
N SER A 418 7.42 55.64 57.06
CA SER A 418 6.18 56.35 56.67
C SER A 418 6.05 56.80 55.20
N MET A 419 4.94 56.55 54.48
CA MET A 419 3.56 56.30 54.90
C MET A 419 2.87 55.11 54.17
N THR A 420 2.54 54.06 54.94
CA THR A 420 1.25 53.32 54.94
C THR A 420 0.79 52.52 53.66
N PRO A 421 -0.12 51.52 53.76
CA PRO A 421 0.33 50.12 53.86
C PRO A 421 -0.28 49.15 52.82
N PRO A 422 0.25 47.91 52.70
CA PRO A 422 -0.26 46.89 51.77
C PRO A 422 -1.46 46.09 52.33
N PHE A 423 -2.07 45.26 51.48
CA PHE A 423 -3.00 44.19 51.92
C PHE A 423 -2.60 42.80 51.40
N SER A 424 -2.80 41.81 52.26
CA SER A 424 -2.49 40.39 52.05
C SER A 424 -3.71 39.60 51.51
N PRO A 425 -3.59 38.32 51.12
CA PRO A 425 -4.58 37.67 50.26
C PRO A 425 -5.85 37.22 51.00
N SER A 426 -7.01 37.67 50.52
CA SER A 426 -8.25 36.86 50.51
C SER A 426 -9.38 37.52 49.71
N SER A 427 -9.74 36.92 48.58
CA SER A 427 -11.10 36.97 48.03
C SER A 427 -11.30 35.77 47.12
N GLN A 428 -12.30 34.94 47.41
CA GLN A 428 -12.64 33.77 46.60
C GLN A 428 -13.64 34.17 45.53
N THR A 429 -13.44 33.77 44.28
CA THR A 429 -14.49 33.83 43.25
C THR A 429 -14.15 32.86 42.10
N PRO A 430 -15.09 31.99 41.71
CA PRO A 430 -15.63 30.96 42.59
C PRO A 430 -15.18 29.57 42.12
N VAL A 431 -15.18 28.58 43.03
CA VAL A 431 -15.09 27.17 42.61
C VAL A 431 -16.41 26.81 41.92
N LEU A 432 -16.41 26.77 40.59
CA LEU A 432 -17.47 26.12 39.82
C LEU A 432 -17.38 24.61 40.07
N GLN A 433 -18.07 24.16 41.12
CA GLN A 433 -18.31 22.76 41.37
C GLN A 433 -19.17 22.17 40.24
N LYS A 434 -18.90 20.90 39.93
CA LYS A 434 -19.63 20.00 39.02
C LYS A 434 -20.97 20.51 38.48
N GLU A 435 -21.01 20.71 37.17
CA GLU A 435 -21.82 19.84 36.32
C GLU A 435 -20.87 19.17 35.31
N GLN A 436 -20.66 17.86 35.48
CA GLN A 436 -19.80 17.03 34.62
C GLN A 436 -20.70 16.00 33.93
N GLU A 437 -21.50 16.46 32.97
CA GLU A 437 -22.19 15.56 32.05
C GLU A 437 -21.18 15.00 31.04
N GLU A 438 -20.83 13.73 31.20
CA GLU A 438 -19.97 13.00 30.27
C GLU A 438 -20.77 12.58 29.04
N PHE A 439 -20.93 13.50 28.09
CA PHE A 439 -21.66 13.26 26.85
C PHE A 439 -20.85 12.40 25.88
N GLU A 440 -20.88 11.07 26.07
CA GLU A 440 -20.51 10.08 25.04
C GLU A 440 -21.54 10.05 23.90
N GLY A 441 -21.65 11.16 23.17
CA GLY A 441 -22.63 11.34 22.11
C GLY A 441 -22.13 12.26 21.00
N THR A 442 -22.84 12.23 19.86
CA THR A 442 -22.59 13.16 18.76
C THR A 442 -23.18 14.52 19.12
N VAL A 443 -22.34 15.49 19.48
CA VAL A 443 -22.80 16.84 19.84
C VAL A 443 -23.36 17.52 18.59
N ASP A 444 -24.63 17.93 18.63
CA ASP A 444 -25.35 18.42 17.45
C ASP A 444 -25.01 19.89 17.11
N VAL A 445 -23.76 20.10 16.68
CA VAL A 445 -23.30 21.38 16.15
C VAL A 445 -23.75 21.56 14.71
N ASN A 446 -24.26 22.74 14.37
CA ASN A 446 -24.66 23.11 13.02
C ASN A 446 -23.75 24.21 12.45
N ASN A 447 -23.96 24.57 11.19
CA ASN A 447 -23.25 25.66 10.50
C ASN A 447 -24.11 26.94 10.42
N ASP A 448 -25.02 27.14 11.38
CA ASP A 448 -25.89 28.32 11.40
C ASP A 448 -25.07 29.57 11.74
N ILE A 449 -25.36 30.65 11.01
CA ILE A 449 -24.74 31.96 11.24
C ILE A 449 -25.10 32.43 12.65
N PRO A 450 -24.13 32.83 13.51
CA PRO A 450 -24.41 33.38 14.84
C PRO A 450 -25.42 34.52 14.77
N SER A 451 -26.40 34.54 15.68
CA SER A 451 -27.37 35.64 15.71
C SER A 451 -26.71 36.93 16.19
N GLU A 452 -27.34 38.09 15.95
CA GLU A 452 -26.89 39.37 16.50
C GLU A 452 -26.76 39.31 18.04
N LYS A 453 -27.64 38.55 18.71
CA LYS A 453 -27.61 38.31 20.15
C LYS A 453 -26.43 37.43 20.59
N ASP A 454 -25.86 36.63 19.70
CA ASP A 454 -24.67 35.81 19.97
C ASP A 454 -23.38 36.59 19.66
N LEU A 455 -23.36 37.35 18.56
CA LEU A 455 -22.28 38.29 18.25
C LEU A 455 -22.12 39.34 19.36
N ALA A 456 -23.22 39.90 19.88
CA ALA A 456 -23.19 40.84 21.00
C ALA A 456 -22.60 40.27 22.31
N LYS A 457 -22.54 38.94 22.50
CA LYS A 457 -21.85 38.32 23.65
C LYS A 457 -20.33 38.26 23.46
N VAL A 458 -19.86 38.29 22.21
CA VAL A 458 -18.45 38.10 21.86
C VAL A 458 -17.75 39.37 21.37
N GLU A 459 -18.49 40.40 20.95
CA GLU A 459 -17.93 41.64 20.41
C GLU A 459 -16.85 42.27 21.31
N ASP A 460 -17.08 42.34 22.63
CA ASP A 460 -16.17 42.93 23.62
C ASP A 460 -15.24 41.92 24.32
N LEU A 461 -15.24 40.64 23.91
CA LEU A 461 -14.28 39.67 24.42
C LEU A 461 -12.88 39.92 23.85
N LEU A 462 -11.87 39.82 24.71
CA LEU A 462 -10.49 40.16 24.35
C LEU A 462 -9.74 38.98 23.74
N VAL A 463 -9.11 39.21 22.58
CA VAL A 463 -8.07 38.34 22.02
C VAL A 463 -6.69 38.95 22.29
N LEU A 464 -5.70 38.09 22.53
CA LEU A 464 -4.32 38.47 22.86
C LEU A 464 -3.38 38.20 21.69
N ASP A 465 -2.51 39.16 21.33
CA ASP A 465 -1.43 38.90 20.36
C ASP A 465 -0.21 38.20 21.00
N ALA A 466 0.84 37.96 20.22
CA ALA A 466 2.06 37.29 20.68
C ALA A 466 2.80 38.03 21.80
N GLN A 467 2.59 39.34 21.93
CA GLN A 467 3.12 40.21 22.97
C GLN A 467 2.19 40.27 24.20
N GLY A 468 1.01 39.65 24.12
CA GLY A 468 0.00 39.66 25.17
C GLY A 468 -0.88 40.92 25.18
N GLN A 469 -0.79 41.79 24.16
CA GLN A 469 -1.66 42.95 24.07
C GLN A 469 -3.08 42.52 23.69
N SER A 470 -4.06 43.03 24.43
CA SER A 470 -5.47 42.67 24.28
C SER A 470 -6.21 43.62 23.34
N ARG A 471 -7.02 43.08 22.43
CA ARG A 471 -8.01 43.84 21.65
C ARG A 471 -9.39 43.17 21.64
N PRO A 472 -10.50 43.93 21.64
CA PRO A 472 -11.85 43.38 21.44
C PRO A 472 -11.98 42.59 20.15
N PHE A 473 -12.67 41.46 20.18
CA PHE A 473 -12.90 40.58 19.04
C PHE A 473 -13.63 41.29 17.88
N LYS A 474 -14.51 42.26 18.17
CA LYS A 474 -15.14 43.12 17.14
C LYS A 474 -14.14 43.92 16.32
N GLU A 475 -12.96 44.25 16.85
CA GLU A 475 -11.93 44.95 16.10
C GLU A 475 -11.24 44.09 15.04
N LEU A 476 -11.50 42.78 15.01
CA LEU A 476 -11.05 41.91 13.91
C LEU A 476 -11.94 41.99 12.66
N TYR A 477 -13.20 42.44 12.77
CA TYR A 477 -14.17 42.37 11.65
C TYR A 477 -15.12 43.58 11.50
N LYS A 478 -15.13 44.54 12.43
CA LYS A 478 -16.14 45.61 12.52
C LYS A 478 -15.58 47.02 12.83
N ALA A 479 -14.26 47.17 12.99
CA ALA A 479 -13.64 48.48 13.24
C ALA A 479 -13.36 49.30 11.95
N PRO A 480 -13.29 50.65 12.01
CA PRO A 480 -13.26 51.52 10.81
C PRO A 480 -12.06 51.38 9.86
N HIS A 481 -11.03 50.62 10.25
CA HIS A 481 -9.82 50.36 9.46
C HIS A 481 -9.65 48.87 9.09
N VAL A 482 -10.68 48.06 9.33
CA VAL A 482 -10.73 46.64 8.95
C VAL A 482 -11.27 46.52 7.52
N ALA A 483 -10.80 45.51 6.78
CA ALA A 483 -11.25 45.26 5.42
C ALA A 483 -12.72 44.83 5.35
N SER A 484 -13.35 45.10 4.21
CA SER A 484 -14.76 44.78 3.95
C SER A 484 -15.11 43.28 4.00
N ARG A 485 -14.11 42.38 3.96
CA ARG A 485 -14.29 40.93 4.13
C ARG A 485 -13.16 40.34 4.98
N GLN A 486 -13.53 39.65 6.06
CA GLN A 486 -12.61 39.00 6.99
C GLN A 486 -13.02 37.54 7.20
N LEU A 487 -12.07 36.62 7.06
CA LEU A 487 -12.18 35.22 7.51
C LEU A 487 -11.45 35.07 8.84
N ILE A 488 -12.12 34.48 9.82
CA ILE A 488 -11.55 34.17 11.15
C ILE A 488 -11.54 32.64 11.32
N ILE A 489 -10.35 32.08 11.58
CA ILE A 489 -10.12 30.64 11.70
C ILE A 489 -9.74 30.31 13.15
N PHE A 490 -10.62 29.61 13.85
CA PHE A 490 -10.37 29.10 15.19
C PHE A 490 -9.68 27.74 15.12
N ILE A 491 -8.46 27.63 15.62
CA ILE A 491 -7.72 26.37 15.75
C ILE A 491 -7.90 25.77 17.14
N ARG A 492 -7.74 24.46 17.25
CA ARG A 492 -8.00 23.72 18.49
C ARG A 492 -7.05 24.10 19.64
N HIS A 493 -5.75 23.89 19.45
CA HIS A 493 -4.68 24.16 20.42
C HIS A 493 -3.33 24.24 19.69
N PHE A 494 -2.34 24.96 20.24
CA PHE A 494 -1.06 25.22 19.54
C PHE A 494 -0.17 23.96 19.38
N PHE A 495 -0.49 22.85 20.05
CA PHE A 495 0.15 21.54 19.81
C PHE A 495 -0.72 20.56 19.00
N CYS A 496 -1.69 21.08 18.22
CA CYS A 496 -2.56 20.23 17.41
C CYS A 496 -1.99 20.03 15.99
N GLY A 497 -1.37 18.87 15.72
CA GLY A 497 -0.87 18.51 14.39
C GLY A 497 -1.91 18.61 13.27
N ASN A 498 -3.19 18.30 13.55
CA ASN A 498 -4.28 18.46 12.59
C ASN A 498 -4.47 19.93 12.17
N CYS A 499 -4.34 20.88 13.10
CA CYS A 499 -4.44 22.32 12.82
C CYS A 499 -3.14 22.87 12.22
N GLN A 500 -1.98 22.36 12.65
CA GLN A 500 -0.70 22.74 12.06
C GLN A 500 -0.66 22.38 10.57
N GLU A 501 -1.09 21.17 10.19
CA GLU A 501 -1.10 20.71 8.81
C GLU A 501 -2.18 21.42 7.96
N TYR A 502 -3.33 21.73 8.57
CA TYR A 502 -4.36 22.57 7.94
C TYR A 502 -3.80 23.95 7.59
N LEU A 503 -3.10 24.61 8.52
CA LEU A 503 -2.50 25.91 8.27
C LEU A 503 -1.32 25.87 7.29
N ARG A 504 -0.51 24.81 7.27
CA ARG A 504 0.50 24.59 6.21
C ARG A 504 -0.15 24.47 4.83
N THR A 505 -1.29 23.76 4.74
CA THR A 505 -2.05 23.62 3.50
C THR A 505 -2.68 24.94 3.07
N LEU A 506 -3.24 25.71 4.01
CA LEU A 506 -3.81 27.03 3.79
C LEU A 506 -2.72 28.02 3.32
N ALA A 507 -1.61 28.12 4.03
CA ALA A 507 -0.49 29.03 3.75
C ALA A 507 0.29 28.68 2.46
N SER A 508 0.32 27.40 2.06
CA SER A 508 0.89 27.00 0.78
C SER A 508 -0.06 27.31 -0.39
N SER A 509 -1.37 27.17 -0.19
CA SER A 509 -2.38 27.38 -1.24
C SER A 509 -2.81 28.85 -1.44
N ILE A 510 -2.83 29.66 -0.38
CA ILE A 510 -3.34 31.04 -0.38
C ILE A 510 -2.23 31.98 0.08
N LYS A 511 -1.87 32.97 -0.74
CA LYS A 511 -0.93 34.04 -0.37
C LYS A 511 -1.66 35.33 0.01
N PRO A 512 -1.09 36.17 0.90
CA PRO A 512 -1.65 37.49 1.20
C PRO A 512 -1.88 38.35 -0.05
N ASP A 513 -0.97 38.30 -1.02
CA ASP A 513 -1.06 39.07 -2.26
C ASP A 513 -2.26 38.64 -3.12
N ASP A 514 -2.52 37.32 -3.21
CA ASP A 514 -3.70 36.78 -3.90
C ASP A 514 -4.99 37.35 -3.29
N LEU A 515 -5.06 37.40 -1.96
CA LEU A 515 -6.23 37.87 -1.21
C LEU A 515 -6.46 39.38 -1.35
N LEU A 516 -5.40 40.17 -1.53
CA LEU A 516 -5.46 41.60 -1.84
C LEU A 516 -5.89 41.85 -3.29
N SER A 517 -5.55 40.93 -4.22
CA SER A 517 -5.92 41.02 -5.64
C SER A 517 -7.41 40.70 -5.93
N LEU A 518 -8.13 40.14 -4.96
CA LEU A 518 -9.54 39.79 -5.10
C LEU A 518 -10.42 41.04 -5.38
N PRO A 519 -11.50 40.91 -6.18
CA PRO A 519 -12.50 41.97 -6.38
C PRO A 519 -13.20 42.46 -5.09
N THR A 520 -13.00 41.75 -3.99
CA THR A 520 -13.29 42.20 -2.63
C THR A 520 -12.11 41.76 -1.77
N PRO A 521 -11.17 42.67 -1.42
CA PRO A 521 -9.98 42.33 -0.65
C PRO A 521 -10.36 41.60 0.63
N THR A 522 -9.77 40.42 0.82
CA THR A 522 -10.10 39.49 1.89
C THR A 522 -8.94 39.39 2.87
N PHE A 523 -9.21 39.35 4.16
CA PHE A 523 -8.18 39.16 5.18
C PHE A 523 -8.45 37.86 5.95
N ILE A 524 -7.38 37.18 6.38
CA ILE A 524 -7.45 35.95 7.16
C ILE A 524 -6.80 36.21 8.52
N THR A 525 -7.37 35.66 9.59
CA THR A 525 -6.82 35.76 10.95
C THR A 525 -7.09 34.48 11.71
N VAL A 526 -6.12 34.01 12.49
CA VAL A 526 -6.16 32.76 13.23
C VAL A 526 -6.31 33.05 14.73
N ILE A 527 -7.12 32.26 15.43
CA ILE A 527 -7.28 32.34 16.90
C ILE A 527 -7.10 30.95 17.50
N GLY A 528 -6.24 30.79 18.50
CA GLY A 528 -6.06 29.54 19.26
C GLY A 528 -6.44 29.67 20.73
N CYS A 529 -6.79 28.57 21.42
CA CYS A 529 -7.09 28.62 22.86
C CYS A 529 -5.89 28.39 23.81
N GLY A 530 -4.67 28.33 23.28
CA GLY A 530 -3.45 28.31 24.08
C GLY A 530 -3.03 29.70 24.56
N ARG A 531 -1.92 29.78 25.31
CA ARG A 531 -1.38 31.07 25.76
C ARG A 531 -0.66 31.83 24.63
N PRO A 532 -0.73 33.18 24.61
CA PRO A 532 -0.09 34.00 23.57
C PRO A 532 1.42 33.77 23.43
N GLU A 533 2.10 33.41 24.52
CA GLU A 533 3.53 33.03 24.56
C GLU A 533 3.94 31.97 23.52
N LEU A 534 2.98 31.15 23.04
CA LEU A 534 3.23 30.07 22.08
C LEU A 534 3.03 30.49 20.61
N ILE A 535 2.49 31.68 20.35
CA ILE A 535 2.20 32.16 18.99
C ILE A 535 3.47 32.19 18.10
N PRO A 536 4.64 32.68 18.54
CA PRO A 536 5.84 32.70 17.69
C PRO A 536 6.27 31.30 17.23
N MET A 537 6.36 30.35 18.19
CA MET A 537 6.67 28.93 17.92
C MET A 537 5.66 28.30 16.95
N TYR A 538 4.37 28.64 17.11
CA TYR A 538 3.32 28.10 16.26
C TYR A 538 3.37 28.67 14.83
N THR A 539 3.69 29.96 14.70
CA THR A 539 3.88 30.64 13.40
C THR A 539 5.05 30.01 12.65
N GLU A 540 6.19 29.82 13.33
CA GLU A 540 7.39 29.14 12.80
C GLU A 540 7.08 27.67 12.40
N THR A 541 6.41 26.91 13.27
CA THR A 541 6.05 25.49 13.04
C THR A 541 5.08 25.30 11.86
N THR A 542 4.31 26.32 11.48
CA THR A 542 3.27 26.24 10.43
C THR A 542 3.60 27.02 9.16
N GLY A 543 4.56 27.96 9.20
CA GLY A 543 4.80 28.88 8.10
C GLY A 543 3.61 29.81 7.81
N CYS A 544 2.73 30.05 8.79
CA CYS A 544 1.50 30.81 8.63
C CYS A 544 1.79 32.31 8.39
N PRO A 545 1.38 32.90 7.24
CA PRO A 545 1.61 34.32 6.94
C PRO A 545 0.51 35.24 7.51
N PHE A 546 -0.51 34.66 8.16
CA PHE A 546 -1.69 35.39 8.64
C PHE A 546 -1.56 35.72 10.14
N PRO A 547 -2.07 36.88 10.61
CA PRO A 547 -2.08 37.23 12.03
C PRO A 547 -2.68 36.13 12.91
N ILE A 548 -2.02 35.81 14.02
CA ILE A 548 -2.46 34.80 14.98
C ILE A 548 -2.66 35.46 16.35
N TYR A 549 -3.81 35.19 16.97
CA TYR A 549 -4.16 35.62 18.32
C TYR A 549 -4.51 34.43 19.23
N ALA A 550 -4.66 34.69 20.52
CA ALA A 550 -5.05 33.73 21.54
C ALA A 550 -6.32 34.17 22.30
N ASP A 551 -7.23 33.22 22.56
CA ASP A 551 -8.25 33.31 23.61
C ASP A 551 -8.04 32.17 24.63
N PRO A 552 -7.20 32.39 25.67
CA PRO A 552 -7.01 31.41 26.75
C PRO A 552 -8.25 31.23 27.64
N SER A 553 -9.24 32.13 27.56
CA SER A 553 -10.47 32.06 28.34
C SER A 553 -11.50 31.10 27.74
N ARG A 554 -11.40 30.87 26.42
CA ARG A 554 -12.33 30.10 25.56
C ARG A 554 -13.75 30.64 25.47
N LYS A 555 -14.02 31.84 25.99
CA LYS A 555 -15.35 32.45 25.90
C LYS A 555 -15.79 32.70 24.45
N LEU A 556 -14.85 32.92 23.52
CA LEU A 556 -15.19 32.97 22.09
C LEU A 556 -15.64 31.60 21.57
N TYR A 557 -14.97 30.53 21.98
CA TYR A 557 -15.30 29.16 21.56
C TYR A 557 -16.67 28.75 22.10
N ASP A 558 -16.88 28.94 23.40
CA ASP A 558 -18.11 28.55 24.08
C ASP A 558 -19.32 29.35 23.57
N HIS A 559 -19.19 30.67 23.35
CA HIS A 559 -20.30 31.51 22.84
C HIS A 559 -20.55 31.43 21.33
N LEU A 560 -19.54 31.11 20.50
CA LEU A 560 -19.74 30.85 19.08
C LEU A 560 -20.21 29.41 18.78
N GLY A 561 -20.32 28.55 19.80
CA GLY A 561 -20.82 27.18 19.69
C GLY A 561 -19.79 26.13 19.26
N MET A 562 -18.50 26.39 19.47
CA MET A 562 -17.42 25.44 19.20
C MET A 562 -17.24 24.51 20.41
N THR A 563 -17.65 23.25 20.25
CA THR A 563 -17.84 22.29 21.34
C THR A 563 -16.55 21.56 21.75
N ARG A 564 -16.67 20.56 22.62
CA ARG A 564 -15.54 19.75 23.10
C ARG A 564 -15.81 18.28 22.82
N THR A 565 -14.91 17.59 22.14
CA THR A 565 -15.02 16.16 21.85
C THR A 565 -13.66 15.53 21.61
N PHE A 566 -13.55 14.23 21.93
CA PHE A 566 -12.41 13.40 21.53
C PHE A 566 -12.58 12.76 20.14
N ASN A 567 -13.78 12.82 19.55
CA ASN A 567 -14.06 12.16 18.27
C ASN A 567 -13.12 12.70 17.18
N LEU A 568 -12.31 11.82 16.60
CA LEU A 568 -11.36 12.15 15.53
C LEU A 568 -12.05 12.44 14.20
N GLY A 569 -13.14 11.72 13.90
CA GLY A 569 -13.81 11.76 12.60
C GLY A 569 -12.98 11.19 11.44
N ALA A 570 -13.58 11.27 10.26
CA ALA A 570 -12.95 10.90 8.99
C ALA A 570 -11.65 11.70 8.75
N LYS A 571 -10.81 11.18 7.85
CA LYS A 571 -9.57 11.83 7.44
C LYS A 571 -9.87 12.88 6.34
N PRO A 572 -9.66 14.19 6.56
CA PRO A 572 -9.85 15.22 5.53
C PRO A 572 -8.83 15.11 4.40
N GLU A 573 -9.12 15.72 3.26
CA GLU A 573 -8.26 15.69 2.06
C GLU A 573 -6.93 16.42 2.27
N TYR A 574 -6.92 17.47 3.10
CA TYR A 574 -5.71 18.24 3.41
C TYR A 574 -4.61 17.41 4.12
N MET A 575 -4.91 16.27 4.75
CA MET A 575 -3.89 15.43 5.40
C MET A 575 -3.16 14.51 4.41
N GLN A 576 -2.19 15.05 3.68
CA GLN A 576 -1.31 14.22 2.84
C GLN A 576 -0.31 13.39 3.68
N THR A 577 -0.36 12.07 3.46
CA THR A 577 0.58 10.97 3.81
C THR A 577 1.27 10.88 5.20
N ASN A 578 1.67 11.96 5.87
CA ASN A 578 2.55 11.94 7.06
C ASN A 578 1.82 11.91 8.41
N VAL A 579 0.66 11.23 8.50
CA VAL A 579 -0.18 11.21 9.72
C VAL A 579 0.58 10.72 10.95
N LEU A 580 1.42 9.69 10.80
CA LEU A 580 2.22 9.15 11.90
C LEU A 580 3.31 10.14 12.35
N ILE A 581 4.09 10.67 11.39
CA ILE A 581 5.17 11.62 11.65
C ILE A 581 4.64 12.90 12.31
N ASN A 582 3.56 13.49 11.80
CA ASN A 582 3.03 14.76 12.32
C ASN A 582 2.37 14.58 13.70
N SER A 583 1.78 13.41 13.96
CA SER A 583 1.22 13.06 15.27
C SER A 583 2.34 12.82 16.29
N VAL A 584 3.39 12.07 15.92
CA VAL A 584 4.60 11.88 16.73
C VAL A 584 5.29 13.22 16.99
N GLN A 585 5.47 14.09 15.98
CA GLN A 585 6.03 15.44 16.17
C GLN A 585 5.18 16.31 17.12
N SER A 586 3.86 16.20 17.08
CA SER A 586 2.97 16.93 18.01
C SER A 586 3.16 16.44 19.45
N ILE A 587 3.26 15.12 19.64
CA ILE A 587 3.54 14.48 20.93
C ILE A 587 4.96 14.86 21.41
N PHE A 588 5.95 14.86 20.50
CA PHE A 588 7.34 15.20 20.80
C PHE A 588 7.52 16.69 21.11
N GLN A 589 6.78 17.61 20.46
CA GLN A 589 6.69 19.02 20.88
C GLN A 589 6.06 19.16 22.28
N GLY A 590 5.02 18.37 22.59
CA GLY A 590 4.42 18.33 23.93
C GLY A 590 5.41 17.86 25.01
N LEU A 591 6.11 16.75 24.76
CA LEU A 591 7.06 16.14 25.70
C LEU A 591 8.33 16.98 25.86
N SER A 592 8.99 17.35 24.76
CA SER A 592 10.27 18.10 24.79
C SER A 592 10.14 19.52 25.36
N THR A 593 8.93 20.08 25.43
CA THR A 593 8.67 21.39 26.05
C THR A 593 8.13 21.31 27.49
N GLY A 594 7.93 20.11 28.02
CA GLY A 594 7.64 19.83 29.43
C GLY A 594 6.48 20.66 30.00
N LYS A 595 6.78 21.51 31.01
CA LYS A 595 5.79 22.39 31.67
C LYS A 595 5.08 23.38 30.71
N LYS A 596 5.53 23.52 29.46
CA LYS A 596 4.82 24.31 28.42
C LYS A 596 3.63 23.58 27.78
N ALA A 597 3.50 22.25 27.88
CA ALA A 597 2.36 21.51 27.33
C ALA A 597 1.01 22.03 27.87
N LEU A 598 0.95 22.32 29.17
CA LEU A 598 -0.21 22.93 29.86
C LEU A 598 -0.52 24.38 29.41
N LYS A 599 0.33 25.01 28.60
CA LYS A 599 0.07 26.31 27.96
C LYS A 599 -0.57 26.18 26.57
N GLY A 600 -0.66 24.96 26.01
CA GLY A 600 -1.05 24.71 24.61
C GLY A 600 -2.50 25.00 24.24
N GLY A 601 -3.43 24.91 25.20
CA GLY A 601 -4.89 24.94 24.99
C GLY A 601 -5.56 23.64 25.46
N ASP A 602 -6.89 23.59 25.44
CA ASP A 602 -7.64 22.38 25.84
C ASP A 602 -7.64 21.34 24.70
N PHE A 603 -7.06 20.17 24.95
CA PHE A 603 -6.97 19.06 24.01
C PHE A 603 -8.32 18.44 23.60
N LYS A 604 -9.43 18.75 24.30
CA LYS A 604 -10.80 18.40 23.90
C LYS A 604 -11.47 19.45 23.00
N GLN A 605 -10.99 20.70 23.00
CA GLN A 605 -11.63 21.80 22.28
C GLN A 605 -11.65 21.57 20.77
N VAL A 606 -12.75 21.89 20.10
CA VAL A 606 -12.79 22.00 18.63
C VAL A 606 -12.82 23.47 18.20
N GLY A 607 -12.50 23.72 16.93
CA GLY A 607 -12.48 25.05 16.33
C GLY A 607 -13.56 25.24 15.25
N GLY A 608 -13.26 26.05 14.25
CA GLY A 608 -14.17 26.38 13.15
C GLY A 608 -13.72 27.60 12.36
N GLU A 609 -14.54 28.03 11.42
CA GLU A 609 -14.26 29.16 10.51
C GLU A 609 -15.48 30.06 10.37
N PHE A 610 -15.28 31.38 10.39
CA PHE A 610 -16.35 32.37 10.28
C PHE A 610 -15.96 33.46 9.28
N LEU A 611 -16.79 33.67 8.27
CA LEU A 611 -16.65 34.78 7.32
C LEU A 611 -17.54 35.94 7.74
N PHE A 612 -16.96 37.13 7.77
CA PHE A 612 -17.62 38.39 8.01
C PHE A 612 -17.49 39.28 6.77
N GLU A 613 -18.57 39.97 6.41
CA GLU A 613 -18.60 40.98 5.36
C GLU A 613 -19.27 42.24 5.90
N ASN A 614 -18.57 43.38 5.82
CA ASN A 614 -19.02 44.69 6.31
C ASN A 614 -19.50 44.68 7.79
N GLY A 615 -18.88 43.87 8.65
CA GLY A 615 -19.24 43.73 10.06
C GLY A 615 -20.31 42.67 10.38
N GLU A 616 -20.97 42.09 9.38
CA GLU A 616 -21.98 41.03 9.56
C GLU A 616 -21.38 39.65 9.23
N CYS A 617 -21.69 38.61 10.02
CA CYS A 617 -21.31 37.25 9.65
C CYS A 617 -22.16 36.76 8.45
N THR A 618 -21.52 36.21 7.43
CA THR A 618 -22.19 35.74 6.20
C THR A 618 -22.04 34.25 5.92
N TRP A 619 -21.06 33.60 6.54
CA TRP A 619 -20.89 32.14 6.51
C TRP A 619 -20.18 31.66 7.79
N ALA A 620 -20.53 30.47 8.26
CA ALA A 620 -19.94 29.84 9.44
C ALA A 620 -19.75 28.34 9.21
N HIS A 621 -18.68 27.79 9.78
CA HIS A 621 -18.40 26.36 9.86
C HIS A 621 -17.90 26.00 11.25
N ARG A 622 -18.44 24.92 11.84
CA ARG A 622 -18.02 24.43 13.16
C ARG A 622 -17.48 23.02 13.05
N MET A 623 -16.28 22.79 13.59
CA MET A 623 -15.65 21.47 13.56
C MET A 623 -16.48 20.47 14.38
N LYS A 624 -17.10 19.47 13.73
CA LYS A 624 -17.85 18.41 14.44
C LYS A 624 -16.94 17.39 15.16
N THR A 625 -15.64 17.40 14.83
CA THR A 625 -14.63 16.42 15.26
C THR A 625 -13.27 17.10 15.37
N THR A 626 -12.27 16.46 15.98
CA THR A 626 -10.92 17.03 16.15
C THR A 626 -10.11 17.18 14.85
N ARG A 627 -10.69 16.79 13.70
CA ARG A 627 -10.16 16.98 12.33
C ARG A 627 -11.07 17.83 11.43
N GLY A 628 -12.28 18.17 11.86
CA GLY A 628 -13.35 18.67 10.98
C GLY A 628 -13.27 20.14 10.54
N HIS A 629 -12.07 20.67 10.23
CA HIS A 629 -11.93 22.00 9.61
C HIS A 629 -12.62 22.04 8.23
N ALA A 630 -13.00 23.23 7.76
CA ALA A 630 -13.45 23.39 6.38
C ALA A 630 -12.31 23.04 5.39
N GLU A 631 -12.60 22.39 4.27
CA GLU A 631 -11.55 22.07 3.30
C GLU A 631 -11.00 23.33 2.64
N VAL A 632 -9.66 23.40 2.47
CA VAL A 632 -8.98 24.59 1.92
C VAL A 632 -9.51 24.93 0.52
N SER A 633 -9.90 23.92 -0.26
CA SER A 633 -10.52 24.10 -1.59
C SER A 633 -11.89 24.77 -1.53
N ASP A 634 -12.67 24.60 -0.46
CA ASP A 634 -13.96 25.29 -0.27
C ASP A 634 -13.76 26.70 0.28
N ILE A 635 -12.75 26.93 1.14
CA ILE A 635 -12.34 28.27 1.56
C ILE A 635 -11.92 29.14 0.35
N ARG A 636 -11.16 28.59 -0.61
CA ARG A 636 -10.79 29.29 -1.85
C ARG A 636 -12.00 29.71 -2.70
N LYS A 637 -12.98 28.80 -2.88
CA LYS A 637 -14.23 29.08 -3.60
C LYS A 637 -15.06 30.15 -2.87
N LEU A 638 -15.18 30.03 -1.53
CA LEU A 638 -15.96 30.93 -0.68
C LEU A 638 -15.49 32.38 -0.80
N ILE A 639 -14.17 32.62 -0.79
CA ILE A 639 -13.60 33.97 -0.88
C ILE A 639 -13.40 34.45 -2.33
N GLY A 640 -13.48 33.55 -3.31
CA GLY A 640 -13.51 33.86 -4.75
C GLY A 640 -12.20 33.67 -5.52
N LEU A 641 -11.17 33.06 -4.92
CA LEU A 641 -9.86 32.83 -5.57
C LEU A 641 -9.94 31.90 -6.79
N ASP A 642 -10.92 30.99 -6.82
CA ASP A 642 -11.12 30.04 -7.91
C ASP A 642 -12.16 30.54 -8.95
N GLY A 643 -12.35 31.87 -9.06
CA GLY A 643 -13.16 32.52 -10.10
C GLY A 643 -14.68 32.40 -9.95
N SER A 644 -15.17 31.74 -8.90
CA SER A 644 -16.60 31.64 -8.59
C SER A 644 -17.08 32.83 -7.75
N ARG A 645 -18.26 33.36 -8.06
CA ARG A 645 -18.94 34.35 -7.18
C ARG A 645 -19.48 33.64 -5.94
N PRO A 646 -19.42 34.26 -4.74
CA PRO A 646 -20.04 33.71 -3.53
C PRO A 646 -21.55 33.47 -3.71
N PRO A 647 -22.13 32.46 -3.05
CA PRO A 647 -23.57 32.18 -3.13
C PRO A 647 -24.38 33.32 -2.46
N PRO A 648 -25.48 33.79 -3.08
CA PRO A 648 -26.27 34.87 -2.52
C PRO A 648 -27.03 34.43 -1.25
N ARG A 649 -27.08 35.31 -0.25
CA ARG A 649 -27.79 35.14 1.04
C ARG A 649 -29.19 34.55 0.84
N ARG A 650 -29.41 33.33 1.35
CA ARG A 650 -30.74 32.74 1.55
C ARG A 650 -31.04 32.65 3.05
N LYS A 651 -31.89 33.54 3.56
CA LYS A 651 -32.55 33.33 4.86
C LYS A 651 -33.41 32.07 4.76
N TRP A 652 -33.10 31.06 5.56
CA TRP A 652 -34.02 29.95 5.82
C TRP A 652 -34.92 30.36 6.99
N SER A 653 -36.17 30.71 6.68
CA SER A 653 -37.25 30.76 7.66
C SER A 653 -38.17 29.56 7.42
N HIS A 654 -38.50 28.82 8.47
CA HIS A 654 -39.56 27.82 8.39
C HIS A 654 -40.88 28.50 8.01
N ASP A 655 -41.60 27.96 7.04
CA ASP A 655 -43.01 27.64 7.26
C ASP A 655 -43.53 26.58 6.27
N VAL A 656 -44.50 25.78 6.69
CA VAL A 656 -45.14 24.73 5.88
C VAL A 656 -46.60 25.08 5.67
N LYS A 657 -47.03 25.32 4.43
CA LYS A 657 -48.47 25.30 4.07
C LYS A 657 -48.74 24.91 2.61
N LYS A 658 -49.90 24.27 2.48
CA LYS A 658 -50.45 23.48 1.37
C LYS A 658 -50.76 24.27 0.08
N GLU A 659 -50.70 23.53 -1.02
CA GLU A 659 -51.67 23.46 -2.14
C GLU A 659 -52.53 24.67 -2.49
N LYS A 660 -52.52 25.05 -3.78
CA LYS A 660 -53.58 24.64 -4.72
C LYS A 660 -53.20 24.93 -6.18
N ASP A 661 -53.69 24.09 -7.09
CA ASP A 661 -53.69 24.35 -8.53
C ASP A 661 -54.62 25.51 -8.91
N LYS A 662 -54.35 26.15 -10.05
CA LYS A 662 -55.34 26.40 -11.12
C LYS A 662 -54.72 27.00 -12.39
N ASP A 663 -55.23 26.50 -13.53
CA ASP A 663 -55.59 27.16 -14.80
C ASP A 663 -54.65 28.20 -15.47
N GLY A 664 -54.49 28.14 -16.80
CA GLY A 664 -54.24 29.35 -17.62
C GLY A 664 -53.02 29.37 -18.56
N GLU A 665 -53.21 28.83 -19.76
CA GLU A 665 -52.52 29.08 -21.05
C GLU A 665 -51.29 30.03 -21.18
N GLY A 666 -50.28 29.53 -21.90
CA GLY A 666 -49.90 30.19 -23.17
C GLY A 666 -48.94 31.39 -23.14
N ARG A 667 -47.62 31.16 -22.99
CA ARG A 667 -46.62 32.09 -23.56
C ARG A 667 -45.36 31.38 -24.06
N LYS A 668 -44.86 31.84 -25.22
CA LYS A 668 -43.77 31.24 -26.01
C LYS A 668 -42.46 31.22 -25.22
N ARG A 669 -41.83 30.04 -25.08
CA ARG A 669 -40.47 29.90 -24.51
C ARG A 669 -39.41 29.92 -25.60
N ALA A 670 -38.51 30.89 -25.54
CA ALA A 670 -37.15 30.70 -26.05
C ALA A 670 -36.44 29.68 -25.15
N MET A 671 -35.68 28.73 -25.72
CA MET A 671 -35.00 27.70 -24.95
C MET A 671 -33.71 28.21 -24.31
N SER A 672 -33.81 28.76 -23.10
CA SER A 672 -32.66 28.83 -22.19
C SER A 672 -32.30 27.40 -21.75
N TRP A 673 -31.04 27.00 -21.93
CA TRP A 673 -30.54 25.67 -21.56
C TRP A 673 -30.37 25.52 -20.03
N GLY A 674 -31.50 25.49 -19.33
CA GLY A 674 -31.59 25.45 -17.87
C GLY A 674 -31.55 24.04 -17.30
N ARG A 675 -30.34 23.54 -17.02
CA ARG A 675 -29.99 22.52 -16.01
C ARG A 675 -31.12 21.53 -15.64
N LEU A 676 -31.41 20.57 -16.53
CA LEU A 676 -32.35 19.49 -16.25
C LEU A 676 -31.84 18.65 -15.06
N ARG A 677 -32.59 18.58 -13.96
CA ARG A 677 -32.35 17.57 -12.92
C ARG A 677 -32.73 16.20 -13.47
N SER A 678 -31.74 15.52 -14.04
CA SER A 678 -31.86 14.15 -14.54
C SER A 678 -32.43 13.24 -13.45
N LYS A 679 -33.46 12.44 -13.78
CA LYS A 679 -33.99 11.40 -12.91
C LYS A 679 -33.20 10.10 -13.12
N SER A 680 -33.33 9.15 -12.20
CA SER A 680 -32.94 7.77 -12.49
C SER A 680 -33.78 7.20 -13.65
N LYS A 681 -33.24 6.21 -14.34
CA LYS A 681 -33.89 5.52 -15.46
C LYS A 681 -33.93 4.02 -15.21
N GLY A 682 -34.99 3.36 -15.67
CA GLY A 682 -34.99 1.91 -15.89
C GLY A 682 -34.27 1.55 -17.19
N GLY A 683 -33.85 0.30 -17.32
CA GLY A 683 -33.34 -0.31 -18.53
C GLY A 683 -32.76 -1.70 -18.27
N LYS A 684 -32.66 -2.51 -19.32
CA LYS A 684 -32.05 -3.84 -19.25
C LYS A 684 -30.53 -3.74 -19.02
N ALA A 685 -30.00 -4.65 -18.21
CA ALA A 685 -28.57 -4.92 -18.11
C ALA A 685 -28.29 -6.42 -17.93
N ALA A 686 -27.12 -6.87 -18.38
CA ALA A 686 -26.62 -8.21 -18.12
C ALA A 686 -25.78 -8.21 -16.84
N VAL A 687 -26.38 -8.65 -15.74
CA VAL A 687 -25.80 -8.64 -14.40
C VAL A 687 -25.09 -9.96 -14.11
N ALA A 688 -23.80 -9.88 -13.79
CA ALA A 688 -23.09 -10.98 -13.18
C ALA A 688 -23.37 -10.97 -11.67
N TRP A 689 -24.24 -11.87 -11.19
CA TRP A 689 -24.57 -11.95 -9.77
C TRP A 689 -23.47 -12.61 -8.93
N GLU A 690 -22.77 -13.58 -9.51
CA GLU A 690 -21.73 -14.40 -8.89
C GLU A 690 -20.69 -14.80 -9.94
N ALA A 691 -19.48 -15.15 -9.52
CA ALA A 691 -18.46 -15.72 -10.39
C ALA A 691 -18.85 -17.11 -10.92
N GLY A 692 -18.40 -17.44 -12.13
CA GLY A 692 -18.56 -18.76 -12.75
C GLY A 692 -19.97 -19.10 -13.24
N LYS A 693 -20.93 -18.17 -13.12
CA LYS A 693 -22.31 -18.31 -13.63
C LYS A 693 -22.55 -17.44 -14.86
N ASP A 694 -23.58 -17.79 -15.62
CA ASP A 694 -24.06 -16.99 -16.75
C ASP A 694 -24.63 -15.64 -16.28
N LEU A 695 -24.62 -14.64 -17.16
CA LEU A 695 -25.19 -13.32 -16.90
C LEU A 695 -26.71 -13.41 -16.86
N SER A 696 -27.33 -12.77 -15.86
CA SER A 696 -28.79 -12.62 -15.80
C SER A 696 -29.20 -11.31 -16.49
N ILE A 697 -30.21 -11.36 -17.36
CA ILE A 697 -30.81 -10.14 -17.90
C ILE A 697 -31.80 -9.60 -16.87
N GLU A 698 -31.53 -8.40 -16.38
CA GLU A 698 -32.26 -7.75 -15.30
C GLU A 698 -32.73 -6.36 -15.72
N GLU A 699 -33.92 -5.96 -15.27
CA GLU A 699 -34.30 -4.55 -15.24
C GLU A 699 -33.60 -3.85 -14.06
N ILE A 700 -32.83 -2.81 -14.34
CA ILE A 700 -32.04 -2.10 -13.33
C ILE A 700 -32.40 -0.61 -13.24
N GLU A 701 -32.27 -0.01 -12.06
CA GLU A 701 -32.27 1.44 -11.89
C GLU A 701 -30.86 1.98 -12.14
N VAL A 702 -30.74 2.89 -13.11
CA VAL A 702 -29.52 3.66 -13.41
C VAL A 702 -29.71 5.09 -12.88
N LEU A 703 -29.02 5.40 -11.78
CA LEU A 703 -29.04 6.70 -11.11
C LEU A 703 -28.56 7.83 -12.04
N PRO A 704 -28.97 9.09 -11.81
CA PRO A 704 -28.46 10.22 -12.58
C PRO A 704 -26.98 10.49 -12.27
N PRO A 705 -26.21 11.06 -13.22
CA PRO A 705 -24.82 11.43 -13.00
C PRO A 705 -24.69 12.54 -11.95
N ARG A 706 -23.71 12.41 -11.06
CA ARG A 706 -23.28 13.46 -10.10
C ARG A 706 -22.21 14.35 -10.75
N ALA A 707 -21.52 15.19 -9.97
CA ALA A 707 -20.46 16.04 -10.51
C ALA A 707 -19.35 15.21 -11.18
N HIS A 708 -18.83 15.68 -12.31
CA HIS A 708 -17.81 15.01 -13.13
C HIS A 708 -18.16 13.59 -13.62
N GLU A 709 -19.46 13.31 -13.80
CA GLU A 709 -19.98 12.06 -14.34
C GLU A 709 -20.83 12.29 -15.60
N VAL A 710 -20.88 11.28 -16.46
CA VAL A 710 -21.60 11.28 -17.74
C VAL A 710 -22.43 10.01 -17.83
N ARG A 711 -23.75 10.16 -18.06
CA ARG A 711 -24.63 9.02 -18.34
C ARG A 711 -24.74 8.83 -19.85
N ILE A 712 -24.35 7.64 -20.32
CA ILE A 712 -24.33 7.24 -21.72
C ILE A 712 -25.48 6.23 -21.94
N GLN A 713 -26.26 6.41 -23.00
CA GLN A 713 -27.12 5.36 -23.54
C GLN A 713 -26.30 4.50 -24.50
N ILE A 714 -25.93 3.29 -24.08
CA ILE A 714 -25.14 2.38 -24.91
C ILE A 714 -26.04 1.82 -26.01
N TYR A 715 -25.56 1.87 -27.26
CA TYR A 715 -26.23 1.29 -28.42
C TYR A 715 -25.60 -0.06 -28.78
N TYR A 716 -24.28 -0.16 -28.72
CA TYR A 716 -23.53 -1.37 -29.03
C TYR A 716 -22.34 -1.58 -28.08
N THR A 717 -22.05 -2.83 -27.77
CA THR A 717 -20.89 -3.21 -26.95
C THR A 717 -20.23 -4.49 -27.45
N GLY A 718 -18.89 -4.55 -27.44
CA GLY A 718 -18.11 -5.75 -27.74
C GLY A 718 -17.96 -6.66 -26.51
N VAL A 719 -17.99 -7.98 -26.74
CA VAL A 719 -17.59 -8.97 -25.73
C VAL A 719 -16.11 -9.32 -25.92
N CYS A 720 -15.33 -9.27 -24.84
CA CYS A 720 -13.89 -9.48 -24.84
C CYS A 720 -13.45 -10.46 -23.75
N HIS A 721 -12.24 -11.02 -23.89
CA HIS A 721 -11.70 -12.01 -22.94
C HIS A 721 -11.55 -11.44 -21.52
N THR A 722 -11.31 -10.14 -21.36
CA THR A 722 -11.25 -9.48 -20.04
C THR A 722 -12.55 -9.66 -19.26
N ASP A 723 -13.71 -9.47 -19.92
CA ASP A 723 -15.01 -9.64 -19.29
C ASP A 723 -15.23 -11.11 -18.87
N ALA A 724 -14.76 -12.06 -19.68
CA ALA A 724 -14.85 -13.50 -19.38
C ALA A 724 -13.89 -13.93 -18.27
N TYR A 725 -12.71 -13.29 -18.18
CA TYR A 725 -11.72 -13.55 -17.14
C TYR A 725 -12.27 -13.14 -15.77
N THR A 726 -12.81 -11.92 -15.66
CA THR A 726 -13.50 -11.47 -14.44
C THR A 726 -14.72 -12.34 -14.14
N LEU A 727 -15.61 -12.58 -15.12
CA LEU A 727 -16.78 -13.45 -14.94
C LEU A 727 -16.42 -14.86 -14.45
N SER A 728 -15.25 -15.40 -14.84
CA SER A 728 -14.79 -16.72 -14.40
C SER A 728 -14.30 -16.78 -12.94
N GLY A 729 -14.22 -15.65 -12.22
CA GLY A 729 -13.73 -15.58 -10.85
C GLY A 729 -12.21 -15.71 -10.70
N LYS A 730 -11.45 -15.64 -11.79
CA LYS A 730 -9.97 -15.71 -11.79
C LYS A 730 -9.30 -14.36 -11.56
N ASP A 731 -10.06 -13.28 -11.72
CA ASP A 731 -9.64 -11.90 -11.48
C ASP A 731 -9.64 -11.57 -9.97
N PRO A 732 -8.49 -11.22 -9.36
CA PRO A 732 -8.42 -10.82 -7.95
C PRO A 732 -9.08 -9.47 -7.65
N GLU A 733 -9.30 -8.62 -8.66
CA GLU A 733 -10.12 -7.40 -8.53
C GLU A 733 -11.60 -7.68 -8.86
N GLY A 734 -11.95 -8.92 -9.23
CA GLY A 734 -13.30 -9.35 -9.57
C GLY A 734 -14.23 -9.42 -8.37
N ALA A 735 -15.08 -8.40 -8.22
CA ALA A 735 -16.11 -8.33 -7.19
C ALA A 735 -17.53 -8.40 -7.79
N PHE A 736 -18.48 -8.96 -7.03
CA PHE A 736 -19.84 -9.27 -7.48
C PHE A 736 -20.87 -8.82 -6.41
N PRO A 737 -22.11 -8.47 -6.78
CA PRO A 737 -22.67 -8.48 -8.13
C PRO A 737 -22.26 -7.24 -8.95
N ILE A 738 -22.12 -7.38 -10.27
CA ILE A 738 -21.46 -6.41 -11.14
C ILE A 738 -22.08 -6.36 -12.55
N VAL A 739 -22.06 -5.18 -13.18
CA VAL A 739 -22.37 -5.00 -14.61
C VAL A 739 -21.06 -4.93 -15.40
N LEU A 740 -20.78 -5.95 -16.22
CA LEU A 740 -19.55 -6.09 -17.00
C LEU A 740 -19.57 -5.27 -18.32
N GLY A 741 -18.58 -5.48 -19.18
CA GLY A 741 -18.48 -4.88 -20.52
C GLY A 741 -17.68 -3.59 -20.57
N HIS A 742 -16.68 -3.51 -21.45
CA HIS A 742 -15.81 -2.34 -21.57
C HIS A 742 -15.54 -1.84 -23.01
N GLU A 743 -16.05 -2.52 -24.04
CA GLU A 743 -15.94 -2.11 -25.46
C GLU A 743 -17.26 -1.46 -25.96
N GLY A 744 -17.73 -0.37 -25.33
CA GLY A 744 -19.06 0.21 -25.61
C GLY A 744 -19.06 1.58 -26.30
N ALA A 745 -20.02 1.79 -27.21
CA ALA A 745 -20.33 3.07 -27.83
C ALA A 745 -21.82 3.42 -27.75
N GLY A 746 -22.13 4.72 -27.74
CA GLY A 746 -23.48 5.22 -27.49
C GLY A 746 -23.61 6.72 -27.58
N TYR A 747 -24.72 7.23 -27.05
CA TYR A 747 -25.05 8.66 -26.97
C TYR A 747 -24.90 9.18 -25.53
N VAL A 748 -24.37 10.38 -25.34
CA VAL A 748 -24.51 11.07 -24.04
C VAL A 748 -25.97 11.43 -23.81
N GLU A 749 -26.56 10.90 -22.74
CA GLU A 749 -27.96 11.13 -22.39
C GLU A 749 -28.10 12.28 -21.38
N SER A 750 -27.23 12.34 -20.37
CA SER A 750 -27.13 13.48 -19.46
C SER A 750 -25.73 13.60 -18.87
N VAL A 751 -25.37 14.82 -18.46
CA VAL A 751 -24.06 15.14 -17.88
C VAL A 751 -24.21 15.73 -16.49
N GLY A 752 -23.18 15.52 -15.67
CA GLY A 752 -23.05 16.04 -14.33
C GLY A 752 -22.75 17.54 -14.24
N GLU A 753 -22.65 18.05 -13.02
CA GLU A 753 -22.04 19.34 -12.73
C GLU A 753 -20.52 19.30 -13.01
N GLY A 754 -19.95 20.40 -13.51
CA GLY A 754 -18.52 20.48 -13.85
C GLY A 754 -18.10 19.83 -15.18
N VAL A 755 -18.94 18.98 -15.78
CA VAL A 755 -18.66 18.37 -17.10
C VAL A 755 -18.71 19.42 -18.20
N THR A 756 -17.66 19.47 -19.01
CA THR A 756 -17.49 20.47 -20.09
C THR A 756 -16.97 19.88 -21.40
N ASN A 757 -16.47 18.64 -21.39
CA ASN A 757 -15.83 18.00 -22.54
C ASN A 757 -16.76 17.14 -23.43
N VAL A 758 -17.99 16.92 -22.99
CA VAL A 758 -19.07 16.30 -23.75
C VAL A 758 -20.41 16.93 -23.36
N LYS A 759 -21.39 16.90 -24.24
CA LYS A 759 -22.76 17.42 -24.06
C LYS A 759 -23.81 16.36 -24.40
N PRO A 760 -25.05 16.43 -23.88
CA PRO A 760 -26.13 15.55 -24.30
C PRO A 760 -26.34 15.58 -25.82
N GLY A 761 -26.47 14.39 -26.42
CA GLY A 761 -26.51 14.19 -27.87
C GLY A 761 -25.17 13.77 -28.49
N ASP A 762 -24.03 13.96 -27.82
CA ASP A 762 -22.72 13.55 -28.37
C ASP A 762 -22.63 12.04 -28.59
N HIS A 763 -22.13 11.66 -29.77
CA HIS A 763 -21.69 10.30 -30.06
C HIS A 763 -20.40 10.03 -29.29
N VAL A 764 -20.33 8.96 -28.50
CA VAL A 764 -19.23 8.69 -27.58
C VAL A 764 -18.79 7.23 -27.53
N VAL A 765 -17.51 7.03 -27.21
CA VAL A 765 -16.92 5.74 -26.82
C VAL A 765 -16.53 5.80 -25.34
N ALA A 766 -16.84 4.74 -24.59
CA ALA A 766 -16.44 4.60 -23.19
C ALA A 766 -14.98 4.13 -23.07
N LEU A 767 -14.23 4.68 -22.10
CA LEU A 767 -12.80 4.45 -21.96
C LEU A 767 -12.44 3.89 -20.58
N TYR A 768 -11.96 2.64 -20.55
CA TYR A 768 -11.41 2.05 -19.33
C TYR A 768 -10.06 2.65 -18.93
N THR A 769 -9.34 3.28 -19.87
CA THR A 769 -8.18 4.13 -19.58
C THR A 769 -8.63 5.60 -19.53
N PRO A 770 -8.81 6.17 -18.32
CA PRO A 770 -9.14 7.59 -18.20
C PRO A 770 -8.01 8.49 -18.70
N GLU A 771 -8.32 9.74 -19.02
CA GLU A 771 -7.31 10.76 -19.35
C GLU A 771 -7.70 12.12 -18.75
N CYS A 772 -7.30 12.39 -17.50
CA CYS A 772 -7.64 13.66 -16.85
C CYS A 772 -6.81 14.87 -17.32
N LYS A 773 -5.74 14.67 -18.09
CA LYS A 773 -4.77 15.71 -18.55
C LYS A 773 -4.01 16.46 -17.44
N GLU A 774 -4.46 16.39 -16.18
CA GLU A 774 -3.92 17.15 -15.04
C GLU A 774 -2.84 16.43 -14.22
N CYS A 775 -2.91 15.11 -14.08
CA CYS A 775 -2.09 14.36 -13.12
C CYS A 775 -0.65 14.14 -13.63
N LYS A 776 0.26 13.79 -12.72
CA LYS A 776 1.69 13.57 -13.04
C LYS A 776 1.91 12.63 -14.23
N PHE A 777 1.07 11.59 -14.37
CA PHE A 777 1.16 10.63 -15.47
C PHE A 777 0.74 11.26 -16.80
N CYS A 778 -0.44 11.90 -16.89
CA CYS A 778 -0.90 12.53 -18.13
C CYS A 778 0.04 13.65 -18.62
N LYS A 779 0.56 14.46 -17.68
CA LYS A 779 1.51 15.55 -17.94
C LYS A 779 2.95 15.10 -18.23
N SER A 780 3.32 13.86 -17.91
CA SER A 780 4.71 13.38 -18.03
C SER A 780 5.27 13.34 -19.46
N GLY A 781 4.40 13.28 -20.47
CA GLY A 781 4.77 12.96 -21.85
C GLY A 781 5.19 11.50 -22.08
N LYS A 782 5.25 10.65 -21.04
CA LYS A 782 5.87 9.31 -21.07
C LYS A 782 4.89 8.13 -20.92
N THR A 783 3.60 8.39 -20.71
CA THR A 783 2.58 7.34 -20.51
C THR A 783 1.15 7.85 -20.74
N ASN A 784 0.22 6.92 -20.97
CA ASN A 784 -1.23 7.12 -20.96
C ASN A 784 -1.90 6.74 -19.62
N LEU A 785 -1.18 6.11 -18.68
CA LEU A 785 -1.75 5.54 -17.44
C LEU A 785 -2.23 6.60 -16.43
N CYS A 786 -3.45 7.11 -16.60
CA CYS A 786 -4.03 8.11 -15.71
C CYS A 786 -4.49 7.51 -14.37
N GLY A 787 -3.74 7.75 -13.29
CA GLY A 787 -4.12 7.30 -11.94
C GLY A 787 -5.28 8.04 -11.26
N LYS A 788 -5.95 9.02 -11.89
CA LYS A 788 -6.88 9.97 -11.22
C LYS A 788 -8.07 9.28 -10.52
N ILE A 789 -8.60 8.18 -11.08
CA ILE A 789 -9.77 7.45 -10.54
C ILE A 789 -9.52 5.94 -10.33
N ARG A 790 -8.30 5.44 -10.55
CA ARG A 790 -8.02 3.98 -10.54
C ARG A 790 -8.41 3.29 -9.22
N ALA A 791 -8.33 4.01 -8.09
CA ALA A 791 -8.62 3.50 -6.75
C ALA A 791 -10.11 3.33 -6.43
N THR A 792 -11.01 4.01 -7.16
CA THR A 792 -12.47 3.80 -7.10
C THR A 792 -12.94 2.89 -8.23
N GLN A 793 -12.40 3.09 -9.43
CA GLN A 793 -12.62 2.25 -10.62
C GLN A 793 -12.32 0.77 -10.35
N GLY A 794 -11.22 0.45 -9.66
CA GLY A 794 -10.85 -0.92 -9.23
C GLY A 794 -11.70 -1.50 -8.08
N LYS A 795 -12.61 -0.71 -7.51
CA LYS A 795 -13.61 -1.16 -6.52
C LYS A 795 -15.02 -1.18 -7.11
N GLY A 796 -15.15 -0.98 -8.41
CA GLY A 796 -16.43 -0.93 -9.11
C GLY A 796 -17.34 0.23 -8.68
N VAL A 797 -16.78 1.39 -8.33
CA VAL A 797 -17.55 2.58 -7.92
C VAL A 797 -17.07 3.86 -8.62
N MET A 798 -17.94 4.87 -8.64
CA MET A 798 -17.65 6.21 -9.18
C MET A 798 -16.61 6.96 -8.32
N PRO A 799 -16.09 8.12 -8.78
CA PRO A 799 -15.08 8.89 -8.05
C PRO A 799 -15.48 9.28 -6.62
N ASP A 800 -16.78 9.35 -6.32
CA ASP A 800 -17.31 9.60 -4.97
C ASP A 800 -17.44 8.35 -4.07
N GLY A 801 -16.96 7.19 -4.53
CA GLY A 801 -16.99 5.93 -3.79
C GLY A 801 -18.32 5.19 -3.82
N THR A 802 -19.32 5.63 -4.60
CA THR A 802 -20.66 5.02 -4.67
C THR A 802 -21.01 4.46 -6.06
N SER A 803 -21.99 3.55 -6.14
CA SER A 803 -22.47 3.04 -7.43
C SER A 803 -23.55 3.94 -8.07
N ARG A 804 -23.87 3.65 -9.33
CA ARG A 804 -24.98 4.23 -10.09
C ARG A 804 -26.00 3.18 -10.55
N PHE A 805 -25.78 1.91 -10.25
CA PHE A 805 -26.67 0.81 -10.62
C PHE A 805 -27.34 0.20 -9.40
N ARG A 806 -28.63 -0.13 -9.54
CA ARG A 806 -29.41 -0.86 -8.54
C ARG A 806 -30.28 -1.91 -9.17
N CYS A 807 -30.36 -3.08 -8.55
CA CYS A 807 -31.30 -4.13 -8.91
C CYS A 807 -31.77 -4.87 -7.65
N LYS A 808 -33.07 -5.21 -7.58
CA LYS A 808 -33.67 -6.00 -6.47
C LYS A 808 -33.32 -5.46 -5.07
N GLY A 809 -33.26 -4.13 -4.92
CA GLY A 809 -32.95 -3.44 -3.66
C GLY A 809 -31.47 -3.41 -3.27
N LYS A 810 -30.55 -3.90 -4.12
CA LYS A 810 -29.10 -3.87 -3.91
C LYS A 810 -28.43 -2.92 -4.91
N ASP A 811 -27.38 -2.23 -4.49
CA ASP A 811 -26.45 -1.59 -5.44
C ASP A 811 -25.68 -2.69 -6.20
N LEU A 812 -25.43 -2.50 -7.49
CA LEU A 812 -24.55 -3.35 -8.31
C LEU A 812 -23.23 -2.63 -8.58
N LEU A 813 -22.11 -3.34 -8.68
CA LEU A 813 -20.82 -2.73 -8.99
C LEU A 813 -20.70 -2.36 -10.48
N HIS A 814 -19.83 -1.39 -10.75
CA HIS A 814 -19.34 -1.05 -12.08
C HIS A 814 -18.14 -1.93 -12.48
N PHE A 815 -17.97 -2.19 -13.78
CA PHE A 815 -16.80 -2.86 -14.31
C PHE A 815 -15.91 -1.92 -15.11
N MET A 816 -14.61 -1.93 -14.81
CA MET A 816 -13.58 -1.15 -15.51
C MET A 816 -13.90 0.35 -15.68
N GLY A 817 -14.82 0.92 -14.87
CA GLY A 817 -15.30 2.30 -15.01
C GLY A 817 -16.14 2.57 -16.25
N THR A 818 -16.72 1.54 -16.87
CA THR A 818 -17.41 1.61 -18.17
C THR A 818 -18.74 0.84 -18.19
N SER A 819 -18.79 -0.39 -17.68
CA SER A 819 -20.02 -1.14 -17.35
C SER A 819 -21.05 -1.20 -18.50
N THR A 820 -20.57 -1.51 -19.70
CA THR A 820 -21.30 -1.28 -20.96
C THR A 820 -22.28 -2.39 -21.34
N PHE A 821 -22.38 -3.48 -20.57
CA PHE A 821 -23.47 -4.46 -20.70
C PHE A 821 -24.78 -3.98 -20.03
N SER A 822 -25.07 -2.68 -20.13
CA SER A 822 -26.34 -2.05 -19.73
C SER A 822 -26.76 -1.04 -20.78
N GLN A 823 -28.07 -0.93 -21.04
CA GLN A 823 -28.66 0.06 -21.95
C GLN A 823 -28.32 1.51 -21.55
N TYR A 824 -28.10 1.76 -20.26
CA TYR A 824 -27.56 3.02 -19.75
C TYR A 824 -26.42 2.74 -18.77
N THR A 825 -25.30 3.44 -18.91
CA THR A 825 -24.18 3.39 -17.96
C THR A 825 -23.80 4.80 -17.51
N VAL A 826 -23.14 4.92 -16.35
CA VAL A 826 -22.57 6.19 -15.85
C VAL A 826 -21.08 6.02 -15.70
N VAL A 827 -20.30 6.92 -16.31
CA VAL A 827 -18.84 6.91 -16.29
C VAL A 827 -18.32 8.26 -15.81
N ALA A 828 -17.04 8.33 -15.40
CA ALA A 828 -16.40 9.63 -15.15
C ALA A 828 -16.22 10.42 -16.46
N ASP A 829 -16.27 11.75 -16.40
CA ASP A 829 -16.09 12.64 -17.56
C ASP A 829 -14.69 12.53 -18.23
N ILE A 830 -13.70 12.07 -17.47
CA ILE A 830 -12.36 11.69 -17.93
C ILE A 830 -12.26 10.27 -18.51
N SER A 831 -13.35 9.49 -18.51
CA SER A 831 -13.47 8.12 -19.05
C SER A 831 -14.42 8.05 -20.27
N VAL A 832 -14.65 9.19 -20.94
CA VAL A 832 -15.48 9.27 -22.15
C VAL A 832 -14.87 10.24 -23.16
N VAL A 833 -14.99 9.90 -24.44
CA VAL A 833 -14.53 10.71 -25.57
C VAL A 833 -15.64 10.85 -26.62
N ALA A 834 -15.87 12.07 -27.08
CA ALA A 834 -16.75 12.34 -28.22
C ALA A 834 -16.05 12.00 -29.54
N ILE A 835 -16.83 11.46 -30.47
CA ILE A 835 -16.38 11.00 -31.80
C ILE A 835 -17.24 11.65 -32.90
N GLU A 836 -16.86 11.44 -34.16
CA GLU A 836 -17.60 11.95 -35.32
C GLU A 836 -19.04 11.38 -35.37
N GLU A 837 -20.04 12.25 -35.59
CA GLU A 837 -21.48 11.90 -35.46
C GLU A 837 -21.98 10.93 -36.55
N ASP A 838 -21.30 10.85 -37.70
CA ASP A 838 -21.58 9.88 -38.76
C ASP A 838 -20.81 8.55 -38.59
N ALA A 839 -19.99 8.40 -37.55
CA ALA A 839 -19.24 7.16 -37.32
C ALA A 839 -20.14 6.05 -36.73
N PRO A 840 -20.21 4.86 -37.36
CA PRO A 840 -21.10 3.78 -36.91
C PRO A 840 -20.71 3.24 -35.52
N MET A 841 -21.64 3.33 -34.57
CA MET A 841 -21.42 2.91 -33.16
C MET A 841 -21.17 1.41 -33.01
N ASP A 842 -21.75 0.59 -33.90
CA ASP A 842 -21.48 -0.85 -34.00
C ASP A 842 -20.11 -1.16 -34.67
N ARG A 843 -19.24 -0.15 -34.80
CA ARG A 843 -17.80 -0.27 -35.10
C ARG A 843 -16.96 0.38 -34.01
N THR A 844 -17.27 1.63 -33.69
CA THR A 844 -16.46 2.44 -32.77
C THR A 844 -16.49 1.91 -31.32
N CYS A 845 -17.48 1.10 -30.95
CA CYS A 845 -17.48 0.32 -29.71
C CYS A 845 -16.20 -0.52 -29.52
N LEU A 846 -15.71 -1.18 -30.59
CA LEU A 846 -14.50 -2.01 -30.56
C LEU A 846 -13.19 -1.21 -30.43
N LEU A 847 -13.22 0.10 -30.69
CA LEU A 847 -12.09 1.00 -30.42
C LEU A 847 -11.92 1.28 -28.91
N GLY A 848 -12.89 0.90 -28.07
CA GLY A 848 -12.79 0.99 -26.60
C GLY A 848 -11.76 0.05 -25.97
N CYS A 849 -11.33 -1.02 -26.65
CA CYS A 849 -10.22 -1.87 -26.17
C CYS A 849 -9.39 -2.54 -27.28
N GLY A 850 -9.82 -3.70 -27.81
CA GLY A 850 -8.93 -4.64 -28.49
C GLY A 850 -8.19 -4.09 -29.72
N ILE A 851 -8.90 -3.40 -30.61
CA ILE A 851 -8.34 -2.86 -31.85
C ILE A 851 -7.31 -1.77 -31.54
N THR A 852 -7.70 -0.76 -30.76
CA THR A 852 -6.84 0.35 -30.32
C THR A 852 -5.60 -0.14 -29.58
N THR A 853 -5.72 -1.21 -28.79
CA THR A 853 -4.61 -1.77 -28.01
C THR A 853 -3.54 -2.39 -28.91
N GLY A 854 -3.91 -3.28 -29.84
CA GLY A 854 -2.93 -3.92 -30.73
C GLY A 854 -2.32 -2.95 -31.73
N TYR A 855 -3.14 -2.07 -32.33
CA TYR A 855 -2.66 -1.06 -33.27
C TYR A 855 -1.70 -0.07 -32.60
N GLY A 856 -2.05 0.48 -31.43
CA GLY A 856 -1.18 1.37 -30.67
C GLY A 856 0.10 0.68 -30.17
N ALA A 857 0.07 -0.62 -29.87
CA ALA A 857 1.28 -1.36 -29.52
C ALA A 857 2.32 -1.29 -30.66
N ALA A 858 1.87 -1.49 -31.91
CA ALA A 858 2.72 -1.41 -33.10
C ALA A 858 3.10 0.03 -33.47
N VAL A 859 2.16 1.00 -33.47
CA VAL A 859 2.41 2.36 -34.01
C VAL A 859 2.76 3.42 -32.96
N ILE A 860 2.82 3.08 -31.67
CA ILE A 860 3.21 3.99 -30.57
C ILE A 860 4.18 3.33 -29.59
N THR A 861 3.90 2.11 -29.12
CA THR A 861 4.64 1.55 -27.95
C THR A 861 5.97 0.90 -28.31
N ALA A 862 6.05 0.22 -29.46
CA ALA A 862 7.29 -0.38 -29.96
C ALA A 862 8.32 0.70 -30.32
N GLY A 863 9.60 0.41 -30.10
CA GLY A 863 10.70 1.27 -30.50
C GLY A 863 10.67 2.63 -29.80
N LYS A 864 10.80 3.70 -30.58
CA LYS A 864 10.70 5.09 -30.12
C LYS A 864 9.38 5.77 -30.48
N ASN A 865 8.80 5.46 -31.65
CA ASN A 865 7.61 6.08 -32.21
C ASN A 865 6.74 5.04 -32.95
N GLY A 866 6.67 3.81 -32.44
CA GLY A 866 6.19 2.64 -33.19
C GLY A 866 7.30 1.93 -33.96
N VAL A 867 6.97 0.76 -34.52
CA VAL A 867 7.84 -0.10 -35.33
C VAL A 867 8.37 0.65 -36.56
N GLU A 868 9.67 0.54 -36.86
CA GLU A 868 10.29 1.17 -38.01
C GLU A 868 9.99 0.46 -39.36
N GLU A 869 10.10 1.22 -40.45
CA GLU A 869 9.95 0.71 -41.83
C GLU A 869 11.03 -0.33 -42.15
N GLY A 870 10.60 -1.50 -42.65
CA GLY A 870 11.45 -2.65 -42.96
C GLY A 870 11.70 -3.64 -41.80
N SER A 871 11.40 -3.29 -40.55
CA SER A 871 11.63 -4.18 -39.38
C SER A 871 10.90 -5.53 -39.49
N ASN A 872 11.51 -6.60 -38.98
CA ASN A 872 10.90 -7.92 -38.85
C ASN A 872 10.12 -8.04 -37.54
N VAL A 873 8.85 -8.42 -37.64
CA VAL A 873 7.89 -8.49 -36.54
C VAL A 873 7.39 -9.92 -36.36
N ALA A 874 7.36 -10.42 -35.11
CA ALA A 874 6.59 -11.60 -34.75
C ALA A 874 5.38 -11.26 -33.85
N VAL A 875 4.20 -11.81 -34.17
CA VAL A 875 2.96 -11.59 -33.41
C VAL A 875 2.44 -12.94 -32.91
N PHE A 876 2.42 -13.12 -31.59
CA PHE A 876 1.98 -14.36 -30.94
C PHE A 876 0.51 -14.25 -30.54
N GLY A 877 -0.34 -15.08 -31.15
CA GLY A 877 -1.80 -15.08 -30.98
C GLY A 877 -2.53 -14.21 -32.01
N ALA A 878 -3.32 -14.82 -32.88
CA ALA A 878 -4.03 -14.20 -34.00
C ALA A 878 -5.51 -13.87 -33.69
N GLY A 879 -5.80 -13.51 -32.43
CA GLY A 879 -7.07 -12.90 -32.02
C GLY A 879 -7.14 -11.40 -32.40
N CYS A 880 -8.23 -10.72 -32.01
CA CYS A 880 -8.45 -9.30 -32.31
C CYS A 880 -7.26 -8.38 -31.97
N VAL A 881 -6.54 -8.64 -30.87
CA VAL A 881 -5.37 -7.83 -30.49
C VAL A 881 -4.23 -8.04 -31.50
N GLY A 882 -3.86 -9.31 -31.78
CA GLY A 882 -2.79 -9.64 -32.73
C GLY A 882 -3.09 -9.23 -34.17
N LEU A 883 -4.32 -9.45 -34.65
CA LEU A 883 -4.79 -8.93 -35.95
C LEU A 883 -4.68 -7.39 -36.03
N SER A 884 -4.85 -6.69 -34.89
CA SER A 884 -4.65 -5.24 -34.85
C SER A 884 -3.17 -4.82 -34.79
N VAL A 885 -2.30 -5.61 -34.15
CA VAL A 885 -0.82 -5.43 -34.24
C VAL A 885 -0.36 -5.61 -35.70
N ILE A 886 -0.87 -6.63 -36.39
CA ILE A 886 -0.51 -6.97 -37.77
C ILE A 886 -0.82 -5.81 -38.72
N GLN A 887 -2.00 -5.20 -38.66
CA GLN A 887 -2.30 -4.01 -39.48
C GLN A 887 -1.47 -2.78 -39.09
N GLY A 888 -1.10 -2.62 -37.83
CA GLY A 888 -0.20 -1.53 -37.40
C GLY A 888 1.22 -1.70 -37.95
N ALA A 889 1.76 -2.91 -37.89
CA ALA A 889 3.04 -3.27 -38.52
C ALA A 889 2.99 -3.11 -40.06
N ALA A 890 1.89 -3.52 -40.70
CA ALA A 890 1.69 -3.34 -42.13
C ALA A 890 1.59 -1.85 -42.54
N LYS A 891 0.91 -1.02 -41.74
CA LYS A 891 0.85 0.44 -41.94
C LYS A 891 2.22 1.12 -41.81
N ASN A 892 3.06 0.64 -40.88
CA ASN A 892 4.45 1.06 -40.74
C ASN A 892 5.41 0.36 -41.72
N LYS A 893 4.89 -0.48 -42.64
CA LYS A 893 5.66 -1.21 -43.68
C LYS A 893 6.78 -2.10 -43.11
N SER A 894 6.50 -2.86 -42.05
CA SER A 894 7.39 -3.91 -41.57
C SER A 894 7.71 -4.94 -42.66
N GLY A 895 8.95 -5.46 -42.67
CA GLY A 895 9.47 -6.33 -43.73
C GLY A 895 8.87 -7.74 -43.72
N LYS A 896 9.23 -8.56 -42.71
CA LYS A 896 8.49 -9.79 -42.40
C LYS A 896 7.51 -9.51 -41.27
N ILE A 897 6.26 -9.92 -41.44
CA ILE A 897 5.26 -9.94 -40.38
C ILE A 897 4.86 -11.41 -40.21
N ILE A 898 5.45 -12.04 -39.18
CA ILE A 898 5.36 -13.47 -38.91
C ILE A 898 4.35 -13.69 -37.79
N VAL A 899 3.34 -14.52 -38.02
CA VAL A 899 2.28 -14.76 -37.04
C VAL A 899 2.41 -16.16 -36.47
N VAL A 900 2.32 -16.27 -35.15
CA VAL A 900 2.43 -17.52 -34.40
C VAL A 900 1.11 -17.80 -33.71
N ASP A 901 0.39 -18.83 -34.16
CA ASP A 901 -0.84 -19.31 -33.52
C ASP A 901 -0.95 -20.84 -33.66
N VAL A 902 -1.59 -21.50 -32.71
CA VAL A 902 -1.79 -22.96 -32.71
C VAL A 902 -2.94 -23.38 -33.64
N ASN A 903 -3.81 -22.45 -34.04
CA ASN A 903 -4.96 -22.68 -34.90
C ASN A 903 -4.66 -22.23 -36.35
N ASP A 904 -4.46 -23.20 -37.25
CA ASP A 904 -4.18 -22.94 -38.68
C ASP A 904 -5.27 -22.12 -39.38
N ALA A 905 -6.53 -22.19 -38.93
CA ALA A 905 -7.62 -21.40 -39.51
C ALA A 905 -7.43 -19.88 -39.29
N LYS A 906 -6.47 -19.46 -38.47
CA LYS A 906 -6.07 -18.06 -38.31
C LYS A 906 -5.04 -17.58 -39.35
N GLU A 907 -4.47 -18.46 -40.18
CA GLU A 907 -3.51 -18.07 -41.23
C GLU A 907 -4.14 -17.12 -42.26
N GLU A 908 -5.32 -17.44 -42.79
CA GLU A 908 -6.03 -16.59 -43.76
C GLU A 908 -6.51 -15.27 -43.13
N TRP A 909 -6.86 -15.30 -41.85
CA TRP A 909 -7.15 -14.08 -41.08
C TRP A 909 -5.90 -13.21 -40.92
N ALA A 910 -4.75 -13.79 -40.59
CA ALA A 910 -3.49 -13.09 -40.48
C ALA A 910 -3.09 -12.42 -41.81
N LYS A 911 -3.17 -13.15 -42.94
CA LYS A 911 -2.92 -12.62 -44.29
C LYS A 911 -3.83 -11.44 -44.63
N LYS A 912 -5.14 -11.55 -44.35
CA LYS A 912 -6.15 -10.49 -44.58
C LYS A 912 -5.86 -9.17 -43.84
N PHE A 913 -5.08 -9.22 -42.75
CA PHE A 913 -4.66 -8.06 -41.98
C PHE A 913 -3.23 -7.57 -42.31
N GLY A 914 -2.45 -8.31 -43.11
CA GLY A 914 -1.13 -7.91 -43.59
C GLY A 914 0.04 -8.83 -43.21
N ALA A 915 -0.22 -9.99 -42.61
CA ALA A 915 0.86 -10.94 -42.30
C ALA A 915 1.48 -11.53 -43.58
N THR A 916 2.81 -11.63 -43.61
CA THR A 916 3.55 -12.22 -44.74
C THR A 916 3.94 -13.67 -44.50
N HIS A 917 3.96 -14.13 -43.24
CA HIS A 917 4.28 -15.51 -42.86
C HIS A 917 3.39 -15.96 -41.68
N PHE A 918 3.12 -17.27 -41.60
CA PHE A 918 2.43 -17.89 -40.47
C PHE A 918 3.19 -19.14 -40.03
N VAL A 919 3.25 -19.40 -38.71
CA VAL A 919 3.98 -20.52 -38.12
C VAL A 919 3.13 -21.13 -37.00
N ASN A 920 2.67 -22.37 -37.20
CA ASN A 920 2.03 -23.13 -36.14
C ASN A 920 3.11 -23.86 -35.29
N PRO A 921 3.31 -23.51 -34.01
CA PRO A 921 4.37 -24.10 -33.20
C PRO A 921 4.15 -25.58 -32.92
N THR A 922 2.92 -26.11 -33.02
CA THR A 922 2.66 -27.55 -32.81
C THR A 922 3.14 -28.43 -33.96
N LYS A 923 3.61 -27.83 -35.07
CA LYS A 923 4.08 -28.55 -36.28
C LYS A 923 5.60 -28.54 -36.45
N LEU A 924 6.36 -27.97 -35.52
CA LEU A 924 7.81 -27.83 -35.60
C LEU A 924 8.59 -29.08 -35.13
N GLY A 925 7.91 -30.11 -34.65
CA GLY A 925 8.53 -31.33 -34.16
C GLY A 925 9.42 -31.06 -32.94
N ASN A 926 10.73 -31.24 -33.11
CA ASN A 926 11.73 -31.00 -32.05
C ASN A 926 12.28 -29.57 -32.03
N GLN A 927 11.99 -28.73 -33.04
CA GLN A 927 12.46 -27.34 -33.10
C GLN A 927 11.54 -26.42 -32.28
N SER A 928 12.11 -25.57 -31.42
CA SER A 928 11.33 -24.57 -30.69
C SER A 928 10.88 -23.41 -31.60
N ILE A 929 9.81 -22.71 -31.20
CA ILE A 929 9.35 -21.53 -31.94
C ILE A 929 10.39 -20.40 -31.93
N GLN A 930 11.18 -20.27 -30.85
CA GLN A 930 12.28 -19.30 -30.79
C GLN A 930 13.35 -19.60 -31.82
N GLU A 931 13.81 -20.86 -31.91
CA GLU A 931 14.78 -21.29 -32.91
C GLU A 931 14.25 -21.10 -34.33
N LYS A 932 12.97 -21.40 -34.58
CA LYS A 932 12.38 -21.21 -35.92
C LYS A 932 12.29 -19.74 -36.33
N LEU A 933 11.92 -18.84 -35.41
CA LEU A 933 11.90 -17.41 -35.70
C LEU A 933 13.31 -16.85 -35.92
N ILE A 934 14.30 -17.28 -35.11
CA ILE A 934 15.71 -16.90 -35.26
C ILE A 934 16.27 -17.37 -36.62
N GLU A 935 15.94 -18.59 -37.05
CA GLU A 935 16.26 -19.12 -38.38
C GLU A 935 15.61 -18.29 -39.51
N MET A 936 14.33 -17.94 -39.34
CA MET A 936 13.57 -17.19 -40.36
C MET A 936 14.02 -15.73 -40.52
N THR A 937 14.73 -15.14 -39.56
CA THR A 937 15.15 -13.72 -39.59
C THR A 937 16.64 -13.49 -39.32
N ASP A 938 17.48 -14.53 -39.44
CA ASP A 938 18.95 -14.47 -39.30
C ASP A 938 19.45 -13.84 -37.98
N GLY A 939 18.80 -14.18 -36.86
CA GLY A 939 19.22 -13.72 -35.52
C GLY A 939 18.09 -13.40 -34.54
N GLY A 940 16.84 -13.36 -35.00
CA GLY A 940 15.64 -13.03 -34.21
C GLY A 940 14.89 -11.83 -34.79
N CYS A 941 13.67 -11.56 -34.32
CA CYS A 941 12.82 -10.47 -34.83
C CYS A 941 13.17 -9.13 -34.16
N ASP A 942 13.11 -8.03 -34.90
CA ASP A 942 13.32 -6.69 -34.34
C ASP A 942 12.27 -6.35 -33.28
N TYR A 943 11.03 -6.77 -33.51
CA TYR A 943 9.93 -6.66 -32.56
C TYR A 943 9.17 -7.97 -32.38
N THR A 944 8.77 -8.27 -31.14
CA THR A 944 7.82 -9.34 -30.85
C THR A 944 6.67 -8.85 -29.97
N PHE A 945 5.47 -9.37 -30.21
CA PHE A 945 4.26 -8.96 -29.49
C PHE A 945 3.54 -10.19 -28.93
N ASP A 946 3.41 -10.30 -27.60
CA ASP A 946 2.51 -11.29 -27.00
C ASP A 946 1.09 -10.76 -26.97
N CYS A 947 0.18 -11.44 -27.66
CA CYS A 947 -1.25 -11.21 -27.64
C CYS A 947 -2.01 -12.39 -26.98
N THR A 948 -1.32 -13.29 -26.27
CA THR A 948 -1.91 -14.52 -25.70
C THR A 948 -2.22 -14.45 -24.21
N GLY A 949 -1.43 -13.71 -23.42
CA GLY A 949 -1.53 -13.72 -21.95
C GLY A 949 -0.88 -14.94 -21.30
N ASN A 950 -0.14 -15.77 -22.03
CA ASN A 950 0.57 -16.94 -21.49
C ASN A 950 2.03 -16.60 -21.21
N VAL A 951 2.47 -16.67 -19.96
CA VAL A 951 3.84 -16.30 -19.56
C VAL A 951 4.96 -17.10 -20.25
N ASN A 952 4.68 -18.34 -20.68
CA ASN A 952 5.62 -19.14 -21.48
C ASN A 952 5.74 -18.61 -22.92
N VAL A 953 4.66 -18.08 -23.48
CA VAL A 953 4.64 -17.43 -24.80
C VAL A 953 5.29 -16.05 -24.72
N MET A 954 5.04 -15.27 -23.66
CA MET A 954 5.75 -14.00 -23.40
C MET A 954 7.27 -14.21 -23.34
N ARG A 955 7.72 -15.28 -22.66
CA ARG A 955 9.12 -15.68 -22.63
C ARG A 955 9.64 -16.05 -24.02
N ALA A 956 8.90 -16.89 -24.76
CA ALA A 956 9.29 -17.29 -26.12
C ALA A 956 9.38 -16.09 -27.07
N ALA A 957 8.47 -15.12 -26.94
CA ALA A 957 8.51 -13.87 -27.69
C ALA A 957 9.77 -13.05 -27.41
N LEU A 958 10.17 -12.89 -26.14
CA LEU A 958 11.44 -12.21 -25.81
C LEU A 958 12.66 -12.99 -26.33
N GLU A 959 12.69 -14.31 -26.12
CA GLU A 959 13.83 -15.14 -26.52
C GLU A 959 13.97 -15.25 -28.05
N ALA A 960 12.88 -14.98 -28.81
CA ALA A 960 12.87 -14.85 -30.27
C ALA A 960 13.23 -13.45 -30.80
N CYS A 961 13.38 -12.41 -29.95
CA CYS A 961 13.85 -11.09 -30.39
C CYS A 961 15.29 -11.15 -30.91
N HIS A 962 15.67 -10.21 -31.79
CA HIS A 962 17.03 -10.07 -32.27
C HIS A 962 17.99 -9.65 -31.15
N LYS A 963 19.17 -10.25 -31.12
CA LYS A 963 20.24 -9.88 -30.17
C LYS A 963 20.71 -8.44 -30.44
N GLY A 964 20.93 -7.65 -29.39
CA GLY A 964 21.54 -6.32 -29.47
C GLY A 964 20.56 -5.15 -29.47
N TRP A 965 19.34 -5.33 -30.00
CA TRP A 965 18.34 -4.25 -30.08
C TRP A 965 16.87 -4.70 -30.00
N GLY A 966 16.55 -5.99 -30.16
CA GLY A 966 15.17 -6.43 -30.36
C GLY A 966 14.29 -6.23 -29.13
N GLU A 967 13.08 -5.68 -29.32
CA GLU A 967 12.14 -5.42 -28.23
C GLU A 967 10.98 -6.42 -28.21
N SER A 968 10.58 -6.85 -27.02
CA SER A 968 9.38 -7.66 -26.81
C SER A 968 8.33 -6.88 -26.03
N ILE A 969 7.11 -6.81 -26.56
CA ILE A 969 5.99 -6.05 -26.03
C ILE A 969 4.91 -7.04 -25.55
N ILE A 970 4.70 -7.10 -24.25
CA ILE A 970 3.57 -7.83 -23.65
C ILE A 970 2.30 -6.99 -23.82
N ILE A 971 1.28 -7.57 -24.46
CA ILE A 971 -0.08 -7.01 -24.55
C ILE A 971 -1.09 -7.91 -23.84
N GLY A 972 -0.89 -9.23 -23.92
CA GLY A 972 -1.72 -10.22 -23.25
C GLY A 972 -1.67 -10.07 -21.72
N VAL A 973 -2.83 -10.08 -21.07
CA VAL A 973 -2.94 -10.03 -19.61
C VAL A 973 -2.82 -11.45 -19.06
N ALA A 974 -1.76 -11.72 -18.29
CA ALA A 974 -1.58 -13.00 -17.63
C ALA A 974 -2.54 -13.20 -16.45
N ALA A 975 -2.79 -14.46 -16.10
CA ALA A 975 -3.56 -14.80 -14.91
C ALA A 975 -2.83 -14.38 -13.62
N ALA A 976 -3.59 -14.18 -12.54
CA ALA A 976 -3.04 -13.74 -11.27
C ALA A 976 -2.00 -14.71 -10.70
N GLY A 977 -0.94 -14.16 -10.09
CA GLY A 977 0.16 -14.93 -9.52
C GLY A 977 1.05 -15.65 -10.55
N GLN A 978 0.88 -15.40 -11.85
CA GLN A 978 1.80 -15.90 -12.88
C GLN A 978 2.98 -14.95 -13.06
N GLU A 979 4.19 -15.50 -13.13
CA GLU A 979 5.43 -14.74 -13.31
C GLU A 979 6.04 -14.98 -14.70
N ILE A 980 6.61 -13.93 -15.28
CA ILE A 980 7.44 -14.01 -16.48
C ILE A 980 8.90 -14.26 -16.09
N SER A 981 9.59 -15.16 -16.81
CA SER A 981 10.98 -15.52 -16.51
C SER A 981 11.81 -15.66 -17.78
N THR A 982 13.12 -15.38 -17.68
CA THR A 982 14.13 -15.72 -18.68
C THR A 982 15.52 -15.69 -18.03
N ARG A 983 16.58 -16.05 -18.75
CA ARG A 983 17.97 -15.84 -18.31
C ARG A 983 18.32 -14.36 -18.47
N PRO A 984 18.85 -13.65 -17.45
CA PRO A 984 19.22 -12.23 -17.54
C PRO A 984 20.16 -11.89 -18.72
N PHE A 985 20.96 -12.87 -19.17
CA PHE A 985 21.81 -12.75 -20.36
C PHE A 985 21.06 -12.33 -21.64
N GLN A 986 19.76 -12.65 -21.78
CA GLN A 986 18.97 -12.21 -22.92
C GLN A 986 18.82 -10.68 -22.96
N LEU A 987 18.64 -10.05 -21.80
CA LEU A 987 18.55 -8.59 -21.64
C LEU A 987 19.94 -7.93 -21.67
N VAL A 988 20.93 -8.53 -21.00
CA VAL A 988 22.33 -8.06 -21.01
C VAL A 988 22.92 -8.06 -22.44
N THR A 989 22.45 -8.95 -23.32
CA THR A 989 22.81 -8.96 -24.75
C THR A 989 21.93 -8.06 -25.63
N GLY A 990 21.24 -7.09 -25.05
CA GLY A 990 20.62 -5.96 -25.75
C GLY A 990 19.14 -6.11 -26.11
N ARG A 991 18.45 -7.15 -25.63
CA ARG A 991 16.98 -7.22 -25.77
C ARG A 991 16.28 -6.36 -24.73
N VAL A 992 15.12 -5.83 -25.08
CA VAL A 992 14.29 -5.00 -24.18
C VAL A 992 12.95 -5.67 -23.95
N TRP A 993 12.50 -5.79 -22.70
CA TRP A 993 11.15 -6.27 -22.37
C TRP A 993 10.28 -5.10 -21.89
N LYS A 994 9.14 -4.89 -22.54
CA LYS A 994 8.14 -3.85 -22.23
C LYS A 994 6.76 -4.50 -22.13
N GLY A 995 5.80 -3.77 -21.56
CA GLY A 995 4.38 -4.04 -21.70
C GLY A 995 3.63 -2.81 -22.20
N CYS A 996 2.47 -2.99 -22.82
CA CYS A 996 1.59 -1.88 -23.22
C CYS A 996 0.22 -1.98 -22.52
N ALA A 997 -0.41 -0.83 -22.29
CA ALA A 997 -1.79 -0.73 -21.84
C ALA A 997 -2.55 0.18 -22.81
N PHE A 998 -3.64 -0.31 -23.38
CA PHE A 998 -4.39 0.38 -24.44
C PHE A 998 -3.48 0.89 -25.58
N GLY A 999 -2.44 0.12 -25.92
CA GLY A 999 -1.47 0.48 -26.97
C GLY A 999 -0.65 1.74 -26.70
N GLY A 1000 -0.62 2.26 -25.47
CA GLY A 1000 -0.03 3.56 -25.15
C GLY A 1000 -0.89 4.76 -25.59
N VAL A 1001 -2.07 4.53 -26.16
CA VAL A 1001 -2.98 5.56 -26.66
C VAL A 1001 -3.59 6.36 -25.51
N LYS A 1002 -3.57 7.69 -25.60
CA LYS A 1002 -4.32 8.59 -24.71
C LYS A 1002 -5.75 8.76 -25.24
N GLY A 1003 -6.70 8.01 -24.67
CA GLY A 1003 -8.03 7.80 -25.27
C GLY A 1003 -8.80 9.07 -25.62
N ARG A 1004 -8.82 10.10 -24.76
CA ARG A 1004 -9.58 11.34 -25.01
C ARG A 1004 -8.90 12.29 -25.99
N THR A 1005 -7.60 12.13 -26.22
CA THR A 1005 -6.82 12.96 -27.14
C THR A 1005 -6.61 12.30 -28.50
N GLN A 1006 -6.53 10.97 -28.57
CA GLN A 1006 -6.07 10.24 -29.77
C GLN A 1006 -7.12 9.32 -30.40
N LEU A 1007 -8.12 8.81 -29.66
CA LEU A 1007 -9.15 7.94 -30.25
C LEU A 1007 -9.99 8.60 -31.36
N PRO A 1008 -10.31 9.92 -31.33
CA PRO A 1008 -11.00 10.56 -32.45
C PRO A 1008 -10.22 10.43 -33.76
N GLY A 1009 -8.89 10.52 -33.73
CA GLY A 1009 -8.05 10.27 -34.90
C GLY A 1009 -8.11 8.83 -35.42
N LEU A 1010 -8.30 7.85 -34.54
CA LEU A 1010 -8.52 6.45 -34.94
C LEU A 1010 -9.90 6.23 -35.59
N VAL A 1011 -10.91 7.00 -35.17
CA VAL A 1011 -12.23 7.02 -35.85
C VAL A 1011 -12.09 7.65 -37.24
N SER A 1012 -11.34 8.74 -37.37
CA SER A 1012 -11.06 9.35 -38.67
C SER A 1012 -10.23 8.44 -39.58
N ASP A 1013 -9.23 7.72 -39.05
CA ASP A 1013 -8.46 6.71 -39.79
C ASP A 1013 -9.38 5.58 -40.29
N TYR A 1014 -10.27 5.07 -39.42
CA TYR A 1014 -11.27 4.07 -39.80
C TYR A 1014 -12.17 4.56 -40.93
N LYS A 1015 -12.74 5.77 -40.82
CA LYS A 1015 -13.63 6.35 -41.84
C LYS A 1015 -12.96 6.57 -43.20
N ARG A 1016 -11.63 6.71 -43.25
CA ARG A 1016 -10.86 6.79 -44.51
C ARG A 1016 -10.45 5.42 -45.08
N GLY A 1017 -10.60 4.34 -44.30
CA GLY A 1017 -10.09 3.00 -44.63
C GLY A 1017 -8.62 2.78 -44.23
N ASP A 1018 -8.00 3.73 -43.52
CA ASP A 1018 -6.61 3.66 -43.04
C ASP A 1018 -6.44 2.79 -41.77
N LEU A 1019 -7.55 2.30 -41.20
CA LEU A 1019 -7.64 1.38 -40.07
C LEU A 1019 -8.84 0.45 -40.30
N LYS A 1020 -8.63 -0.86 -40.21
CA LYS A 1020 -9.72 -1.85 -40.33
C LYS A 1020 -10.51 -1.93 -39.03
N VAL A 1021 -11.84 -2.02 -39.13
CA VAL A 1021 -12.75 -2.23 -37.98
C VAL A 1021 -13.90 -3.16 -38.36
N ASP A 1022 -14.50 -3.00 -39.54
CA ASP A 1022 -15.56 -3.89 -40.06
C ASP A 1022 -15.18 -5.37 -39.99
N GLU A 1023 -13.98 -5.74 -40.44
CA GLU A 1023 -13.60 -7.15 -40.57
C GLU A 1023 -13.34 -7.87 -39.24
N PHE A 1024 -13.25 -7.15 -38.11
CA PHE A 1024 -13.19 -7.78 -36.79
C PHE A 1024 -14.54 -8.36 -36.36
N ILE A 1025 -15.66 -7.87 -36.90
CA ILE A 1025 -17.01 -8.28 -36.50
C ILE A 1025 -17.41 -9.55 -37.25
N THR A 1026 -17.10 -10.68 -36.64
CA THR A 1026 -17.53 -12.01 -37.10
C THR A 1026 -18.95 -12.35 -36.64
N HIS A 1027 -19.37 -11.84 -35.47
CA HIS A 1027 -20.61 -12.23 -34.81
C HIS A 1027 -21.41 -11.03 -34.30
N ARG A 1028 -22.74 -11.19 -34.19
CA ARG A 1028 -23.68 -10.22 -33.63
C ARG A 1028 -24.75 -10.94 -32.81
N GLN A 1029 -25.14 -10.37 -31.68
CA GLN A 1029 -26.22 -10.88 -30.84
C GLN A 1029 -27.08 -9.71 -30.29
N PRO A 1030 -28.38 -9.88 -30.01
CA PRO A 1030 -29.15 -8.98 -29.16
C PRO A 1030 -28.71 -9.10 -27.69
N LEU A 1031 -29.11 -8.16 -26.83
CA LEU A 1031 -28.76 -8.15 -25.40
C LEU A 1031 -29.24 -9.42 -24.69
N ASP A 1032 -30.45 -9.88 -25.02
CA ASP A 1032 -31.05 -11.10 -24.46
C ASP A 1032 -30.28 -12.39 -24.83
N LYS A 1033 -29.28 -12.30 -25.72
CA LYS A 1033 -28.37 -13.41 -26.09
C LYS A 1033 -26.90 -13.15 -25.74
N ILE A 1034 -26.58 -12.23 -24.83
CA ILE A 1034 -25.19 -11.93 -24.46
C ILE A 1034 -24.38 -13.16 -23.98
N ASN A 1035 -25.01 -14.13 -23.30
CA ASN A 1035 -24.33 -15.39 -22.92
C ASN A 1035 -23.93 -16.23 -24.15
N GLN A 1036 -24.67 -16.14 -25.26
CA GLN A 1036 -24.25 -16.74 -26.53
C GLN A 1036 -23.02 -16.02 -27.10
N ALA A 1037 -22.93 -14.69 -26.99
CA ALA A 1037 -21.71 -13.97 -27.41
C ALA A 1037 -20.45 -14.40 -26.64
N PHE A 1038 -20.60 -14.79 -25.37
CA PHE A 1038 -19.54 -15.44 -24.58
C PHE A 1038 -19.23 -16.88 -25.02
N GLY A 1039 -20.19 -17.58 -25.63
CA GLY A 1039 -20.01 -18.87 -26.30
C GLY A 1039 -19.28 -18.71 -27.64
N ASP A 1040 -19.76 -17.81 -28.50
CA ASP A 1040 -19.20 -17.47 -29.81
C ASP A 1040 -17.70 -17.11 -29.66
N MET A 1041 -17.35 -16.27 -28.68
CA MET A 1041 -15.96 -15.90 -28.39
C MET A 1041 -15.06 -17.11 -28.03
N LYS A 1042 -15.62 -18.16 -27.43
CA LYS A 1042 -14.88 -19.38 -27.03
C LYS A 1042 -14.81 -20.43 -28.13
N ALA A 1043 -15.66 -20.36 -29.16
CA ALA A 1043 -15.69 -21.32 -30.27
C ALA A 1043 -14.44 -21.26 -31.17
N GLY A 1044 -13.72 -20.12 -31.16
CA GLY A 1044 -12.40 -19.98 -31.79
C GLY A 1044 -12.43 -19.52 -33.25
N ASP A 1045 -13.57 -19.54 -33.92
CA ASP A 1045 -13.80 -18.88 -35.21
C ASP A 1045 -14.02 -17.37 -35.06
N CYS A 1046 -14.70 -16.95 -34.00
CA CYS A 1046 -14.96 -15.56 -33.63
C CYS A 1046 -13.67 -14.73 -33.45
N ILE A 1047 -13.74 -13.45 -33.82
CA ILE A 1047 -12.73 -12.41 -33.58
C ILE A 1047 -13.28 -11.35 -32.63
N ARG A 1048 -14.47 -10.81 -32.96
CA ARG A 1048 -15.35 -10.06 -32.07
C ARG A 1048 -16.82 -10.43 -32.30
N CYS A 1049 -17.57 -10.46 -31.21
CA CYS A 1049 -19.02 -10.42 -31.23
C CYS A 1049 -19.48 -9.04 -30.72
N VAL A 1050 -20.33 -8.37 -31.49
CA VAL A 1050 -20.94 -7.08 -31.10
C VAL A 1050 -22.38 -7.31 -30.66
N VAL A 1051 -22.68 -6.93 -29.42
CA VAL A 1051 -24.01 -7.00 -28.82
C VAL A 1051 -24.78 -5.72 -29.15
N ASN A 1052 -25.97 -5.86 -29.72
CA ASN A 1052 -26.93 -4.77 -29.88
C ASN A 1052 -27.68 -4.58 -28.56
N MET A 1053 -27.56 -3.40 -27.95
CA MET A 1053 -28.19 -3.11 -26.66
C MET A 1053 -29.64 -2.64 -26.80
N ARG A 1054 -30.10 -2.39 -28.03
CA ARG A 1054 -31.44 -1.85 -28.32
C ARG A 1054 -32.52 -2.91 -28.51
N GLU A 1055 -32.12 -4.18 -28.58
CA GLU A 1055 -32.94 -5.37 -28.86
C GLU A 1055 -32.80 -6.39 -27.71
#